data_AF-A0A2B4QYU2-F1
#
_entry.id   AF-A0A2B4QYU2-F1
#
_cell.length_a   1.000
_cell.length_b   1.000
_cell.length_c   1.000
_cell.angle_alpha   90.00
_cell.angle_beta   90.00
_cell.angle_gamma   90.00
#
_symmetry.space_group_name_H-M   'P 1'
#
loop_
_entity.id
_entity.type
_entity.pdbx_description
1 polymer ?
#
loop_
_entity_poly.entity_id
_entity_poly.type
_entity_poly.pdbx_seq_one_letter_code
_entity_poly.pdbx_strand_id
1 'polypeptide(L)'
;MTAILQLLQFSNYHPAAIFPVAIQTSADYVRKDVRNKWGHFDVTEWTEAFFNDCLSKLETLVRSLGLTGGMEKNTLDQLSDWRGKGCQLCMGHAVDNDLLSLVKTEGNDIIKDLTLQSAQLFQVQKTGAVLKVRLDDDEATRKKEMKLILGRLTVIEKNLGEEFLRRIQGVEEKVEQLEQRATRTDQKVDQLGQGVGDRMNQSELRVESEKPEVLLFDVQICRSKLAEHYKRTATVPTSVWSKKSAVNIHQIYTRLSWVKEEQPPDGSSRVELNHYTDVLAENKNGLPSNRILVQGQIGIGKSTFVKKLAMDWAELDENRLTDEQRAILKKFELAVVIDLKKVSKHQSLRDVIRASHIFAEEDTAMKDGPLSYITQNQDKVLLVFDGYDEYHYAWNSEIFEIFRGNKLRNCSIVQYILDHNEGKCTSSNFRKVEDFKEILVEIGKVALECLLNDDHVFEYDQRFLAILCEESRIMGLLQVNEYAENIRPAGMVSFIHKSIQEFLAAWYITYLCVPEGNLGEINDRTQTLDECCSLENVLKFICGLSDGGSVKAFERLTRVRVCDSELNFSRTIPDEQSETDVTLCDVTDQHRRFFNLVYESFNEVESKTELFRLCLNCTEGIIFLPPYGRSISDTVPERKILNEVSIRGVVFYDRWCYDKMTALYESLDFLDCLRIPLKITENSAAVSVEELLK
;
A
#
# COMPACT_ATOMS: atom_id res chain seq x y z
N MET A 1 13.72 7.50 -14.21
CA MET A 1 13.08 6.32 -13.61
C MET A 1 12.35 6.75 -12.36
N THR A 2 11.04 6.91 -12.47
CA THR A 2 10.16 7.21 -11.33
C THR A 2 10.27 6.12 -10.27
N ALA A 3 10.31 6.51 -8.99
CA ALA A 3 10.53 5.60 -7.85
C ALA A 3 9.60 4.38 -7.82
N ILE A 4 8.43 4.49 -8.46
CA ILE A 4 7.41 3.45 -8.57
C ILE A 4 7.86 2.29 -9.48
N LEU A 5 8.54 2.56 -10.60
CA LEU A 5 8.99 1.51 -11.53
C LEU A 5 10.13 0.66 -10.93
N GLN A 6 11.00 1.27 -10.12
CA GLN A 6 12.02 0.56 -9.34
C GLN A 6 11.42 -0.30 -8.22
N LEU A 7 10.34 0.18 -7.60
CA LEU A 7 9.59 -0.55 -6.56
C LEU A 7 8.89 -1.80 -7.10
N LEU A 8 8.53 -1.83 -8.39
CA LEU A 8 7.82 -2.94 -9.03
C LEU A 8 8.72 -4.00 -9.69
N GLN A 9 10.05 -3.93 -9.50
CA GLN A 9 11.04 -4.90 -10.03
C GLN A 9 11.07 -5.07 -11.56
N PHE A 10 10.64 -4.07 -12.34
CA PHE A 10 10.84 -4.04 -13.80
C PHE A 10 12.25 -3.52 -14.12
N SER A 11 13.29 -4.35 -14.04
CA SER A 11 14.54 -4.07 -14.77
C SER A 11 15.43 -5.30 -14.99
N ASN A 12 15.66 -5.66 -16.25
CA ASN A 12 16.88 -6.32 -16.72
C ASN A 12 17.82 -5.23 -17.26
N TYR A 13 18.68 -4.67 -16.41
CA TYR A 13 19.65 -3.65 -16.82
C TYR A 13 20.94 -4.29 -17.34
N HIS A 14 21.29 -4.07 -18.61
CA HIS A 14 22.62 -4.37 -19.16
C HIS A 14 23.37 -3.05 -19.45
N PRO A 15 24.45 -2.73 -18.70
CA PRO A 15 25.24 -1.52 -18.94
C PRO A 15 26.09 -1.60 -20.22
N ALA A 16 26.20 -0.47 -20.92
CA ALA A 16 26.90 -0.23 -22.19
C ALA A 16 28.30 -0.89 -22.32
N ALA A 17 28.66 -1.22 -23.56
CA ALA A 17 29.93 -1.85 -23.96
C ALA A 17 31.12 -0.87 -23.79
N ILE A 18 31.98 -1.16 -22.81
CA ILE A 18 33.15 -0.34 -22.43
C ILE A 18 34.41 -0.76 -23.21
N PHE A 19 34.42 -1.89 -23.93
CA PHE A 19 35.61 -2.46 -24.56
C PHE A 19 35.56 -2.47 -26.11
N PRO A 20 36.73 -2.39 -26.79
CA PRO A 20 36.81 -2.57 -28.24
C PRO A 20 36.27 -3.94 -28.69
N VAL A 21 35.71 -4.04 -29.91
CA VAL A 21 35.07 -5.27 -30.44
C VAL A 21 35.92 -6.54 -30.30
N ALA A 22 37.25 -6.43 -30.45
CA ALA A 22 38.17 -7.55 -30.30
C ALA A 22 38.26 -8.12 -28.87
N ILE A 23 37.89 -7.32 -27.86
CA ILE A 23 37.96 -7.63 -26.42
C ILE A 23 36.56 -7.82 -25.85
N GLN A 24 35.56 -7.16 -26.46
CA GLN A 24 34.17 -7.09 -26.00
C GLN A 24 33.59 -8.48 -25.71
N THR A 25 33.77 -9.44 -26.62
CA THR A 25 33.28 -10.81 -26.43
C THR A 25 33.87 -11.47 -25.18
N SER A 26 35.18 -11.40 -24.97
CA SER A 26 35.83 -11.96 -23.77
C SER A 26 35.43 -11.21 -22.50
N ALA A 27 35.27 -9.89 -22.59
CA ALA A 27 34.85 -9.05 -21.47
C ALA A 27 33.40 -9.33 -21.07
N ASP A 28 32.51 -9.56 -22.03
CA ASP A 28 31.11 -9.92 -21.78
C ASP A 28 30.97 -11.30 -21.15
N TYR A 29 31.77 -12.28 -21.59
CA TYR A 29 31.84 -13.59 -20.92
C TYR A 29 32.30 -13.47 -19.48
N VAL A 30 33.37 -12.70 -19.20
CA VAL A 30 33.82 -12.47 -17.82
C VAL A 30 32.77 -11.72 -17.01
N ARG A 31 32.13 -10.71 -17.59
CA ARG A 31 31.10 -9.92 -16.91
C ARG A 31 29.90 -10.79 -16.54
N LYS A 32 29.34 -11.51 -17.51
CA LYS A 32 28.09 -12.28 -17.36
C LYS A 32 28.31 -13.58 -16.59
N ASP A 33 29.32 -14.37 -16.99
CA ASP A 33 29.46 -15.74 -16.50
C ASP A 33 30.38 -15.85 -15.29
N VAL A 34 31.23 -14.85 -15.04
CA VAL A 34 32.17 -14.87 -13.90
C VAL A 34 31.76 -13.84 -12.85
N ARG A 35 31.77 -12.55 -13.18
CA ARG A 35 31.54 -11.47 -12.20
C ARG A 35 30.08 -11.39 -11.74
N ASN A 36 29.11 -11.44 -12.65
CA ASN A 36 27.68 -11.39 -12.28
C ASN A 36 27.28 -12.65 -11.52
N LYS A 37 27.73 -13.83 -11.95
CA LYS A 37 27.53 -15.08 -11.21
C LYS A 37 28.16 -15.06 -9.82
N TRP A 38 29.29 -14.38 -9.65
CA TRP A 38 29.89 -14.18 -8.32
C TRP A 38 29.10 -13.16 -7.48
N GLY A 39 28.63 -12.07 -8.08
CA GLY A 39 27.80 -11.06 -7.41
C GLY A 39 26.42 -11.57 -6.98
N HIS A 40 25.90 -12.60 -7.67
CA HIS A 40 24.68 -13.33 -7.33
C HIS A 40 25.01 -14.77 -6.95
N PHE A 41 25.85 -14.91 -5.92
CA PHE A 41 26.43 -16.19 -5.52
C PHE A 41 25.37 -17.26 -5.17
N ASP A 42 25.33 -18.34 -5.96
CA ASP A 42 24.54 -19.55 -5.70
C ASP A 42 25.48 -20.74 -5.52
N VAL A 43 25.58 -21.25 -4.28
CA VAL A 43 26.49 -22.33 -3.89
C VAL A 43 26.31 -23.61 -4.72
N THR A 44 25.16 -23.83 -5.34
CA THR A 44 24.85 -25.03 -6.13
C THR A 44 25.47 -25.01 -7.54
N GLU A 45 25.77 -23.81 -8.06
CA GLU A 45 26.36 -23.63 -9.39
C GLU A 45 27.90 -23.62 -9.37
N TRP A 46 28.52 -23.32 -8.22
CA TRP A 46 29.97 -23.16 -8.04
C TRP A 46 30.71 -24.49 -7.84
N THR A 47 30.81 -25.27 -8.91
CA THR A 47 31.65 -26.49 -8.96
C THR A 47 33.12 -26.18 -9.25
N GLU A 48 34.04 -27.10 -8.94
CA GLU A 48 35.46 -26.96 -9.30
C GLU A 48 35.66 -26.78 -10.81
N ALA A 49 34.83 -27.45 -11.62
CA ALA A 49 34.84 -27.29 -13.08
C ALA A 49 34.43 -25.87 -13.50
N PHE A 50 33.36 -25.33 -12.90
CA PHE A 50 32.89 -23.97 -13.19
C PHE A 50 33.88 -22.90 -12.72
N PHE A 51 34.50 -23.09 -11.55
CA PHE A 51 35.55 -22.21 -11.06
C PHE A 51 36.77 -22.18 -11.99
N ASN A 52 37.19 -23.34 -12.51
CA ASN A 52 38.28 -23.41 -13.47
C ASN A 52 37.92 -22.78 -14.83
N ASP A 53 36.67 -22.93 -15.29
CA ASP A 53 36.15 -22.26 -16.48
C ASP A 53 36.18 -20.72 -16.32
N CYS A 54 35.77 -20.22 -15.15
CA CYS A 54 35.82 -18.80 -14.83
C CYS A 54 37.25 -18.23 -14.92
N LEU A 55 38.24 -18.94 -14.37
CA LEU A 55 39.65 -18.54 -14.47
C LEU A 55 40.17 -18.60 -15.91
N SER A 56 39.76 -19.59 -16.69
CA SER A 56 40.11 -19.68 -18.12
C SER A 56 39.55 -18.49 -18.93
N LYS A 57 38.31 -18.08 -18.65
CA LYS A 57 37.69 -16.88 -19.25
C LYS A 57 38.42 -15.60 -18.87
N LEU A 58 38.86 -15.47 -17.61
CA LEU A 58 39.69 -14.35 -17.14
C LEU A 58 41.06 -14.32 -17.84
N GLU A 59 41.75 -15.47 -17.95
CA GLU A 59 43.02 -15.56 -18.68
C GLU A 59 42.87 -15.17 -20.15
N THR A 60 41.79 -15.62 -20.80
CA THR A 60 41.47 -15.28 -22.19
C THR A 60 41.26 -13.78 -22.37
N LEU A 61 40.58 -13.13 -21.42
CA LEU A 61 40.42 -11.67 -21.41
C LEU A 61 41.78 -10.96 -21.22
N VAL A 62 42.62 -11.41 -20.28
CA VAL A 62 43.93 -10.80 -20.05
C VAL A 62 44.80 -10.83 -21.31
N ARG A 63 44.78 -11.94 -22.05
CA ARG A 63 45.51 -12.09 -23.31
C ARG A 63 44.96 -11.22 -24.44
N SER A 64 43.67 -10.89 -24.43
CA SER A 64 43.06 -10.05 -25.47
C SER A 64 43.26 -8.54 -25.23
N LEU A 65 43.61 -8.12 -24.01
CA LEU A 65 43.82 -6.71 -23.64
C LEU A 65 45.08 -6.06 -24.24
N GLY A 66 45.98 -6.82 -24.87
CA GLY A 66 47.19 -6.28 -25.51
C GLY A 66 48.18 -5.63 -24.54
N LEU A 67 48.28 -6.16 -23.32
CA LEU A 67 49.17 -5.64 -22.27
C LEU A 67 50.65 -5.81 -22.65
N THR A 68 51.55 -4.99 -22.08
CA THR A 68 52.99 -5.18 -22.27
C THR A 68 53.41 -6.52 -21.66
N GLY A 69 54.32 -7.26 -22.31
CA GLY A 69 54.60 -8.67 -21.95
C GLY A 69 55.00 -8.93 -20.48
N GLY A 70 55.55 -7.93 -19.78
CA GLY A 70 55.81 -8.02 -18.34
C GLY A 70 54.55 -7.94 -17.47
N MET A 71 53.58 -7.09 -17.82
CA MET A 71 52.31 -6.95 -17.12
C MET A 71 51.35 -8.10 -17.41
N GLU A 72 51.29 -8.56 -18.66
CA GLU A 72 50.49 -9.73 -19.03
C GLU A 72 50.95 -10.96 -18.24
N LYS A 73 52.26 -11.23 -18.23
CA LYS A 73 52.84 -12.37 -17.53
C LYS A 73 52.57 -12.31 -16.02
N ASN A 74 52.79 -11.17 -15.37
CA ASN A 74 52.52 -11.01 -13.94
C ASN A 74 51.05 -11.30 -13.60
N THR A 75 50.13 -10.75 -14.41
CA THR A 75 48.68 -10.95 -14.19
C THR A 75 48.27 -12.41 -14.38
N LEU A 76 48.81 -13.10 -15.38
CA LEU A 76 48.56 -14.53 -15.60
C LEU A 76 49.16 -15.40 -14.48
N ASP A 77 50.35 -15.06 -13.99
CA ASP A 77 50.99 -15.76 -12.86
C ASP A 77 50.15 -15.61 -11.59
N GLN A 78 49.58 -14.41 -11.33
CA GLN A 78 48.64 -14.19 -10.21
C GLN A 78 47.36 -15.02 -10.35
N LEU A 79 46.76 -15.10 -11.55
CA LEU A 79 45.59 -15.93 -11.79
C LEU A 79 45.90 -17.43 -11.57
N SER A 80 47.09 -17.89 -11.96
CA SER A 80 47.55 -19.26 -11.69
C SER A 80 47.74 -19.52 -10.20
N ASP A 81 48.28 -18.56 -9.45
CA ASP A 81 48.38 -18.65 -7.99
C ASP A 81 47.00 -18.69 -7.32
N TRP A 82 46.03 -17.88 -7.79
CA TRP A 82 44.64 -17.95 -7.34
C TRP A 82 43.98 -19.30 -7.64
N ARG A 83 44.31 -19.92 -8.79
CA ARG A 83 43.82 -21.25 -9.15
C ARG A 83 44.27 -22.32 -8.14
N GLY A 84 45.54 -22.30 -7.74
CA GLY A 84 46.12 -23.33 -6.87
C GLY A 84 46.07 -23.03 -5.37
N LYS A 85 46.08 -21.75 -4.98
CA LYS A 85 46.26 -21.28 -3.60
C LYS A 85 45.14 -20.36 -3.12
N GLY A 86 44.07 -20.15 -3.90
CA GLY A 86 43.01 -19.17 -3.62
C GLY A 86 42.42 -19.28 -2.20
N CYS A 87 42.15 -20.49 -1.71
CA CYS A 87 41.66 -20.68 -0.33
C CYS A 87 42.66 -20.23 0.74
N GLN A 88 43.96 -20.49 0.53
CA GLN A 88 45.02 -20.05 1.46
C GLN A 88 45.22 -18.53 1.39
N LEU A 89 45.10 -17.94 0.20
CA LEU A 89 45.18 -16.48 -0.01
C LEU A 89 44.04 -15.73 0.69
N CYS A 90 42.81 -16.27 0.67
CA CYS A 90 41.66 -15.65 1.33
C CYS A 90 41.70 -15.75 2.86
N MET A 91 42.25 -16.83 3.42
CA MET A 91 42.18 -17.11 4.86
C MET A 91 43.48 -16.84 5.61
N GLY A 92 44.56 -16.46 4.90
CA GLY A 92 45.87 -16.16 5.49
C GLY A 92 46.64 -17.37 6.02
N HIS A 93 45.94 -18.47 6.35
CA HIS A 93 46.48 -19.75 6.83
C HIS A 93 45.69 -20.92 6.21
N ALA A 94 46.25 -22.14 6.22
CA ALA A 94 45.54 -23.32 5.77
C ALA A 94 44.35 -23.63 6.71
N VAL A 95 43.17 -23.86 6.14
CA VAL A 95 41.98 -24.26 6.91
C VAL A 95 42.25 -25.60 7.59
N ASP A 96 41.94 -25.67 8.88
CA ASP A 96 42.02 -26.90 9.65
C ASP A 96 41.09 -27.96 9.02
N ASN A 97 41.68 -29.06 8.54
CA ASN A 97 40.94 -30.13 7.88
C ASN A 97 39.92 -30.81 8.80
N ASP A 98 40.15 -30.79 10.11
CA ASP A 98 39.23 -31.37 11.08
C ASP A 98 38.00 -30.48 11.21
N LEU A 99 38.17 -29.16 11.22
CA LEU A 99 37.06 -28.20 11.22
C LEU A 99 36.23 -28.29 9.93
N LEU A 100 36.89 -28.45 8.77
CA LEU A 100 36.21 -28.62 7.48
C LEU A 100 35.42 -29.94 7.42
N SER A 101 35.95 -31.00 8.04
CA SER A 101 35.26 -32.29 8.15
C SER A 101 34.03 -32.21 9.05
N LEU A 102 34.12 -31.46 10.16
CA LEU A 102 33.03 -31.23 11.09
C LEU A 102 31.88 -30.47 10.42
N VAL A 103 32.18 -29.34 9.75
CA VAL A 103 31.17 -28.53 9.04
C VAL A 103 30.48 -29.32 7.93
N LYS A 104 31.23 -30.15 7.19
CA LYS A 104 30.64 -31.03 6.17
C LYS A 104 29.73 -32.10 6.77
N THR A 105 30.07 -32.62 7.95
CA THR A 105 29.27 -33.64 8.63
C THR A 105 27.98 -33.04 9.16
N GLU A 106 28.06 -31.93 9.90
CA GLU A 106 26.89 -31.22 10.41
C GLU A 106 25.98 -30.71 9.28
N GLY A 107 26.55 -30.17 8.21
CA GLY A 107 25.78 -29.75 7.03
C GLY A 107 25.01 -30.89 6.38
N ASN A 108 25.62 -32.07 6.26
CA ASN A 108 24.96 -33.26 5.71
C ASN A 108 23.83 -33.79 6.61
N ASP A 109 24.01 -33.71 7.93
CA ASP A 109 22.97 -34.12 8.89
C ASP A 109 21.77 -33.17 8.86
N ILE A 110 22.02 -31.85 8.76
CA ILE A 110 20.94 -30.85 8.57
C ILE A 110 20.18 -31.11 7.26
N ILE A 111 20.87 -31.43 6.16
CA ILE A 111 20.22 -31.74 4.88
C ILE A 111 19.35 -32.98 4.99
N LYS A 112 19.81 -34.03 5.69
CA LYS A 112 19.00 -35.24 5.95
C LYS A 112 17.74 -34.92 6.76
N ASP A 113 17.87 -34.12 7.81
CA ASP A 113 16.73 -33.72 8.65
C ASP A 113 15.70 -32.89 7.85
N LEU A 114 16.15 -31.94 7.04
CA LEU A 114 15.28 -31.16 6.16
C LEU A 114 14.57 -32.04 5.13
N THR A 115 15.26 -33.03 4.58
CA THR A 115 14.68 -33.98 3.64
C THR A 115 13.60 -34.84 4.32
N LEU A 116 13.85 -35.28 5.55
CA LEU A 116 12.90 -36.05 6.34
C LEU A 116 11.64 -35.23 6.67
N GLN A 117 11.82 -33.97 7.07
CA GLN A 117 10.71 -33.05 7.35
C GLN A 117 9.88 -32.76 6.09
N SER A 118 10.52 -32.61 4.93
CA SER A 118 9.80 -32.40 3.66
C SER A 118 8.89 -33.60 3.29
N ALA A 119 9.37 -34.83 3.53
CA ALA A 119 8.59 -36.05 3.31
C ALA A 119 7.40 -36.16 4.27
N GLN A 120 7.59 -35.77 5.54
CA GLN A 120 6.51 -35.72 6.53
C GLN A 120 5.44 -34.68 6.15
N LEU A 121 5.85 -33.50 5.70
CA LEU A 121 4.94 -32.45 5.24
C LEU A 121 4.07 -32.92 4.08
N PHE A 122 4.65 -33.65 3.12
CA PHE A 122 3.91 -34.21 1.98
C PHE A 122 2.84 -35.22 2.42
N GLN A 123 3.12 -36.05 3.44
CA GLN A 123 2.12 -36.96 3.99
C GLN A 123 0.98 -36.21 4.70
N VAL A 124 1.29 -35.15 5.45
CA VAL A 124 0.28 -34.29 6.11
C VAL A 124 -0.60 -33.58 5.10
N GLN A 125 -0.04 -33.12 3.97
CA GLN A 125 -0.84 -32.52 2.90
C GLN A 125 -1.79 -33.53 2.25
N LYS A 126 -1.34 -34.78 2.05
CA LYS A 126 -2.16 -35.86 1.50
C LYS A 126 -3.32 -36.22 2.43
N THR A 127 -3.09 -36.30 3.74
CA THR A 127 -4.16 -36.56 4.71
C THR A 127 -5.12 -35.39 4.82
N GLY A 128 -4.62 -34.14 4.76
CA GLY A 128 -5.44 -32.93 4.71
C GLY A 128 -6.40 -32.91 3.52
N ALA A 129 -5.95 -33.32 2.33
CA ALA A 129 -6.80 -33.42 1.14
C ALA A 129 -7.94 -34.43 1.30
N VAL A 130 -7.67 -35.60 1.90
CA VAL A 130 -8.70 -36.63 2.17
C VAL A 130 -9.73 -36.14 3.19
N LEU A 131 -9.28 -35.44 4.24
CA LEU A 131 -10.18 -34.87 5.25
C LEU A 131 -11.08 -33.78 4.67
N LYS A 132 -10.56 -32.96 3.74
CA LYS A 132 -11.34 -31.92 3.06
C LYS A 132 -12.51 -32.52 2.26
N VAL A 133 -12.25 -33.56 1.47
CA VAL A 133 -13.31 -34.25 0.70
C VAL A 133 -14.40 -34.82 1.62
N ARG A 134 -14.03 -35.42 2.76
CA ARG A 134 -15.00 -35.92 3.74
C ARG A 134 -15.84 -34.81 4.37
N LEU A 135 -15.24 -33.66 4.68
CA LEU A 135 -15.95 -32.51 5.23
C LEU A 135 -16.97 -31.97 4.22
N ASP A 136 -16.61 -31.91 2.93
CA ASP A 136 -17.50 -31.48 1.85
C ASP A 136 -18.69 -32.45 1.69
N ASP A 137 -18.46 -33.76 1.75
CA ASP A 137 -19.51 -34.80 1.70
C ASP A 137 -20.46 -34.74 2.91
N ASP A 138 -19.92 -34.54 4.11
CA ASP A 138 -20.70 -34.39 5.35
C ASP A 138 -21.53 -33.09 5.33
N GLU A 139 -21.00 -32.01 4.75
CA GLU A 139 -21.74 -30.76 4.55
C GLU A 139 -22.90 -30.94 3.56
N ALA A 140 -22.65 -31.63 2.43
CA ALA A 140 -23.69 -31.93 1.45
C ALA A 140 -24.82 -32.77 2.06
N THR A 141 -24.47 -33.76 2.89
CA THR A 141 -25.45 -34.60 3.61
C THR A 141 -26.28 -33.77 4.59
N ARG A 142 -25.65 -32.91 5.41
CA ARG A 142 -26.35 -32.01 6.34
C ARG A 142 -27.27 -31.03 5.61
N LYS A 143 -26.87 -30.48 4.47
CA LYS A 143 -27.74 -29.60 3.65
C LYS A 143 -28.98 -30.34 3.15
N LYS A 144 -28.84 -31.62 2.76
CA LYS A 144 -29.96 -32.44 2.31
C LYS A 144 -30.95 -32.74 3.44
N GLU A 145 -30.44 -33.07 4.63
CA GLU A 145 -31.28 -33.27 5.82
C GLU A 145 -32.00 -31.99 6.25
N MET A 146 -31.28 -30.85 6.26
CA MET A 146 -31.86 -29.54 6.58
C MET A 146 -33.02 -29.20 5.63
N LYS A 147 -32.86 -29.47 4.33
CA LYS A 147 -33.92 -29.27 3.32
C LYS A 147 -35.15 -30.14 3.60
N LEU A 148 -34.95 -31.38 4.04
CA LEU A 148 -36.06 -32.28 4.41
C LEU A 148 -36.78 -31.79 5.67
N ILE A 149 -36.05 -31.31 6.68
CA ILE A 149 -36.61 -30.73 7.90
C ILE A 149 -37.42 -29.46 7.58
N LEU A 150 -36.87 -28.56 6.75
CA LEU A 150 -37.58 -27.34 6.31
C LEU A 150 -38.90 -27.68 5.62
N GLY A 151 -38.89 -28.71 4.75
CA GLY A 151 -40.11 -29.17 4.07
C GLY A 151 -41.16 -29.74 5.03
N ARG A 152 -40.74 -30.40 6.11
CA ARG A 152 -41.67 -30.88 7.15
C ARG A 152 -42.23 -29.73 7.99
N LEU A 153 -41.40 -28.75 8.35
CA LEU A 153 -41.82 -27.57 9.13
C LEU A 153 -42.87 -26.76 8.39
N THR A 154 -42.70 -26.52 7.08
CA THR A 154 -43.69 -25.77 6.27
C THR A 154 -45.05 -26.47 6.20
N VAL A 155 -45.08 -27.81 6.14
CA VAL A 155 -46.33 -28.58 6.19
C VAL A 155 -47.00 -28.46 7.57
N ILE A 156 -46.20 -28.53 8.65
CA ILE A 156 -46.70 -28.36 10.02
C ILE A 156 -47.28 -26.96 10.22
N GLU A 157 -46.57 -25.92 9.79
CA GLU A 157 -47.04 -24.52 9.86
C GLU A 157 -48.37 -24.33 9.13
N LYS A 158 -48.50 -24.90 7.93
CA LYS A 158 -49.76 -24.83 7.16
C LYS A 158 -50.91 -25.51 7.89
N ASN A 159 -50.68 -26.72 8.40
CA ASN A 159 -51.71 -27.48 9.14
C ASN A 159 -52.13 -26.77 10.43
N LEU A 160 -51.16 -26.20 11.17
CA LEU A 160 -51.44 -25.38 12.35
C LEU A 160 -52.24 -24.13 12.00
N GLY A 161 -51.91 -23.44 10.91
CA GLY A 161 -52.67 -22.29 10.42
C GLY A 161 -54.12 -22.63 10.09
N GLU A 162 -54.35 -23.74 9.38
CA GLU A 162 -55.71 -24.22 9.06
C GLU A 162 -56.50 -24.65 10.31
N GLU A 163 -55.84 -25.24 11.31
CA GLU A 163 -56.49 -25.60 12.57
C GLU A 163 -56.78 -24.37 13.44
N PHE A 164 -55.89 -23.39 13.46
CA PHE A 164 -56.10 -22.13 14.15
C PHE A 164 -57.28 -21.36 13.56
N LEU A 165 -57.40 -21.30 12.22
CA LEU A 165 -58.54 -20.71 11.53
C LEU A 165 -59.85 -21.40 11.90
N ARG A 166 -59.89 -22.74 11.92
CA ARG A 166 -61.09 -23.50 12.35
C ARG A 166 -61.47 -23.21 13.80
N ARG A 167 -60.50 -23.10 14.70
CA ARG A 167 -60.76 -22.76 16.10
C ARG A 167 -61.25 -21.32 16.26
N ILE A 168 -60.67 -20.36 15.53
CA ILE A 168 -61.14 -18.97 15.52
C ILE A 168 -62.58 -18.91 15.06
N GLN A 169 -62.92 -19.58 13.95
CA GLN A 169 -64.28 -19.60 13.42
C GLN A 169 -65.29 -20.19 14.43
N GLY A 170 -64.91 -21.29 15.11
CA GLY A 170 -65.73 -21.86 16.18
C GLY A 170 -65.81 -21.00 17.45
N VAL A 171 -64.84 -20.12 17.69
CA VAL A 171 -64.90 -19.13 18.78
C VAL A 171 -65.78 -17.96 18.37
N GLU A 172 -65.69 -17.47 17.13
CA GLU A 172 -66.56 -16.41 16.59
C GLU A 172 -68.04 -16.81 16.67
N GLU A 173 -68.39 -18.03 16.26
CA GLU A 173 -69.77 -18.54 16.40
C GLU A 173 -70.22 -18.60 17.87
N LYS A 174 -69.33 -18.98 18.79
CA LYS A 174 -69.63 -19.00 20.23
C LYS A 174 -69.75 -17.60 20.82
N VAL A 175 -68.94 -16.64 20.35
CA VAL A 175 -69.01 -15.24 20.74
C VAL A 175 -70.33 -14.65 20.28
N GLU A 176 -70.77 -14.91 19.04
CA GLU A 176 -72.06 -14.45 18.54
C GLU A 176 -73.24 -15.03 19.35
N GLN A 177 -73.18 -16.33 19.69
CA GLN A 177 -74.16 -16.95 20.60
C GLN A 177 -74.11 -16.35 22.01
N LEU A 178 -72.93 -16.02 22.52
CA LEU A 178 -72.74 -15.37 23.81
C LEU A 178 -73.21 -13.92 23.79
N GLU A 179 -73.06 -13.17 22.70
CA GLU A 179 -73.57 -11.80 22.54
C GLU A 179 -75.11 -11.79 22.48
N GLN A 180 -75.72 -12.74 21.78
CA GLN A 180 -77.17 -12.95 21.82
C GLN A 180 -77.69 -13.35 23.20
N ARG A 181 -76.87 -14.10 23.96
CA ARG A 181 -77.19 -14.46 25.35
C ARG A 181 -76.94 -13.30 26.30
N ALA A 182 -75.89 -12.51 26.09
CA ALA A 182 -75.52 -11.33 26.86
C ALA A 182 -76.59 -10.24 26.70
N THR A 183 -77.07 -9.95 25.50
CA THR A 183 -78.21 -9.04 25.28
C THR A 183 -79.49 -9.50 25.99
N ARG A 184 -79.78 -10.81 26.03
CA ARG A 184 -80.87 -11.38 26.85
C ARG A 184 -80.61 -11.31 28.35
N THR A 185 -79.34 -11.30 28.76
CA THR A 185 -78.92 -11.25 30.16
C THR A 185 -78.85 -9.81 30.64
N ASP A 186 -78.46 -8.84 29.82
CA ASP A 186 -78.55 -7.40 30.06
C ASP A 186 -80.02 -6.99 30.25
N GLN A 187 -80.94 -7.53 29.44
CA GLN A 187 -82.39 -7.40 29.67
C GLN A 187 -82.87 -8.00 31.00
N LYS A 188 -82.11 -8.92 31.61
CA LYS A 188 -82.38 -9.52 32.93
C LYS A 188 -81.58 -8.89 34.08
N VAL A 189 -80.43 -8.29 33.81
CA VAL A 189 -79.55 -7.59 34.79
C VAL A 189 -80.07 -6.18 35.05
N ASP A 190 -80.71 -5.53 34.06
CA ASP A 190 -81.56 -4.35 34.32
C ASP A 190 -82.72 -4.66 35.28
N GLN A 191 -83.14 -5.93 35.40
CA GLN A 191 -84.15 -6.37 36.37
C GLN A 191 -83.54 -6.82 37.70
N LEU A 192 -82.22 -7.02 37.80
CA LEU A 192 -81.56 -7.67 38.94
C LEU A 192 -80.17 -7.09 39.20
N GLY A 193 -80.10 -5.81 39.58
CA GLY A 193 -78.88 -5.13 40.03
C GLY A 193 -78.88 -4.86 41.53
N GLN A 194 -78.73 -5.89 42.36
CA GLN A 194 -78.32 -5.77 43.77
C GLN A 194 -77.26 -6.84 44.12
N GLY A 195 -76.09 -6.38 44.59
CA GLY A 195 -75.12 -7.14 45.39
C GLY A 195 -73.91 -7.71 44.62
N VAL A 196 -72.70 -7.13 44.81
CA VAL A 196 -71.56 -7.64 45.64
C VAL A 196 -70.91 -8.92 45.06
N GLY A 197 -69.59 -9.13 44.92
CA GLY A 197 -68.36 -8.43 45.31
C GLY A 197 -67.17 -9.44 45.38
N ASP A 198 -65.95 -8.90 45.30
CA ASP A 198 -64.65 -9.41 45.83
C ASP A 198 -63.92 -10.65 45.24
N ARG A 199 -62.71 -10.46 44.64
CA ARG A 199 -61.31 -10.71 45.15
C ARG A 199 -60.77 -12.12 44.78
N MET A 200 -59.48 -12.48 44.61
CA MET A 200 -58.13 -11.91 44.87
C MET A 200 -57.02 -12.82 44.23
N ASN A 201 -55.88 -12.22 43.84
CA ASN A 201 -54.43 -12.59 44.01
C ASN A 201 -53.85 -14.01 43.76
N GLN A 202 -52.81 -14.16 42.92
CA GLN A 202 -51.32 -14.10 43.08
C GLN A 202 -50.64 -15.44 43.47
N SER A 203 -49.45 -15.76 42.89
CA SER A 203 -48.16 -15.97 43.62
C SER A 203 -46.97 -16.45 42.73
N GLU A 204 -45.75 -16.20 43.25
CA GLU A 204 -44.38 -16.25 42.68
C GLU A 204 -43.62 -17.59 42.88
N LEU A 205 -42.39 -17.73 42.33
CA LEU A 205 -41.29 -18.56 42.90
C LEU A 205 -39.87 -18.20 42.41
N ARG A 206 -38.86 -18.37 43.29
CA ARG A 206 -37.39 -18.08 43.21
C ARG A 206 -36.52 -19.34 42.98
N VAL A 207 -35.23 -19.17 42.57
CA VAL A 207 -34.07 -20.06 42.89
C VAL A 207 -32.74 -19.26 42.97
N GLU A 208 -31.86 -19.60 43.93
CA GLU A 208 -30.47 -19.11 44.15
C GLU A 208 -29.40 -20.13 43.70
N SER A 209 -28.13 -19.70 43.50
CA SER A 209 -26.96 -20.58 43.38
C SER A 209 -25.63 -19.96 43.92
N GLU A 210 -24.74 -20.82 44.44
CA GLU A 210 -23.50 -20.56 45.18
C GLU A 210 -22.25 -20.20 44.32
N LYS A 211 -21.21 -19.60 44.93
CA LYS A 211 -19.93 -19.13 44.32
C LYS A 211 -18.68 -19.87 44.87
N PRO A 212 -17.59 -20.03 44.07
CA PRO A 212 -16.28 -20.49 44.57
C PRO A 212 -15.25 -19.35 44.78
N GLU A 213 -14.24 -19.61 45.64
CA GLU A 213 -13.14 -18.73 46.05
C GLU A 213 -12.19 -18.31 44.90
N VAL A 214 -11.75 -17.04 44.89
CA VAL A 214 -10.96 -16.40 43.81
C VAL A 214 -9.64 -15.83 44.33
N LEU A 215 -8.53 -16.06 43.62
CA LEU A 215 -7.23 -15.40 43.81
C LEU A 215 -7.37 -13.87 43.72
N LEU A 216 -6.88 -13.15 44.74
CA LEU A 216 -7.05 -11.69 44.85
C LEU A 216 -6.25 -10.95 43.75
N PHE A 217 -6.92 -10.09 42.98
CA PHE A 217 -6.31 -9.24 41.96
C PHE A 217 -5.65 -8.00 42.56
N ASP A 218 -4.40 -7.70 42.17
CA ASP A 218 -3.66 -6.49 42.57
C ASP A 218 -3.53 -5.53 41.37
N VAL A 219 -4.11 -4.34 41.53
CA VAL A 219 -4.12 -3.29 40.50
C VAL A 219 -2.73 -2.72 40.22
N GLN A 220 -1.84 -2.60 41.22
CA GLN A 220 -0.51 -2.03 41.03
C GLN A 220 0.41 -2.99 40.27
N ILE A 221 0.25 -4.29 40.50
CA ILE A 221 0.92 -5.33 39.72
C ILE A 221 0.42 -5.28 38.27
N CYS A 222 -0.89 -5.19 38.06
CA CYS A 222 -1.48 -5.07 36.72
C CYS A 222 -0.97 -3.81 35.98
N ARG A 223 -0.95 -2.65 36.66
CA ARG A 223 -0.43 -1.39 36.14
C ARG A 223 1.02 -1.51 35.70
N SER A 224 1.87 -2.11 36.53
CA SER A 224 3.29 -2.31 36.24
C SER A 224 3.49 -3.20 35.01
N LYS A 225 2.73 -4.30 34.88
CA LYS A 225 2.78 -5.19 33.73
C LYS A 225 2.33 -4.53 32.43
N LEU A 226 1.27 -3.71 32.48
CA LEU A 226 0.82 -2.91 31.34
C LEU A 226 1.91 -1.92 30.90
N ALA A 227 2.51 -1.21 31.86
CA ALA A 227 3.58 -0.25 31.56
C ALA A 227 4.81 -0.94 30.93
N GLU A 228 5.22 -2.09 31.44
CA GLU A 228 6.30 -2.90 30.86
C GLU A 228 5.98 -3.36 29.43
N HIS A 229 4.74 -3.83 29.20
CA HIS A 229 4.28 -4.24 27.87
C HIS A 229 4.37 -3.07 26.86
N TYR A 230 3.92 -1.88 27.24
CA TYR A 230 3.97 -0.70 26.36
C TYR A 230 5.40 -0.29 26.05
N LYS A 231 6.29 -0.27 27.05
CA LYS A 231 7.73 0.00 26.86
C LYS A 231 8.37 -0.99 25.90
N ARG A 232 8.02 -2.28 25.99
CA ARG A 232 8.56 -3.34 25.12
C ARG A 232 8.05 -3.25 23.68
N THR A 233 6.84 -2.73 23.46
CA THR A 233 6.15 -2.70 22.16
C THR A 233 6.15 -1.32 21.50
N ALA A 234 6.93 -0.38 22.04
CA ALA A 234 7.07 1.01 21.63
C ALA A 234 7.79 1.23 20.29
N THR A 235 7.99 0.19 19.48
CA THR A 235 8.63 0.30 18.16
C THR A 235 7.59 0.39 17.05
N VAL A 236 7.93 1.14 16.00
CA VAL A 236 7.07 1.40 14.83
C VAL A 236 7.89 1.08 13.57
N PRO A 237 7.36 0.29 12.62
CA PRO A 237 8.02 0.06 11.34
C PRO A 237 8.15 1.36 10.55
N THR A 238 9.34 1.67 10.03
CA THR A 238 9.54 2.84 9.16
C THR A 238 9.25 2.56 7.67
N SER A 239 8.94 1.30 7.34
CA SER A 239 8.55 0.87 6.00
C SER A 239 7.31 0.00 6.05
N VAL A 240 6.40 0.23 5.10
CA VAL A 240 5.18 -0.57 4.89
C VAL A 240 5.50 -2.00 4.41
N TRP A 241 6.70 -2.21 3.86
CA TRP A 241 7.11 -3.43 3.17
C TRP A 241 8.04 -4.32 3.99
N SER A 242 8.57 -3.84 5.13
CA SER A 242 9.51 -4.59 5.96
C SER A 242 9.41 -4.26 7.44
N LYS A 243 9.28 -5.31 8.26
CA LYS A 243 9.36 -5.21 9.73
C LYS A 243 10.79 -5.14 10.27
N LYS A 244 11.81 -5.24 9.41
CA LYS A 244 13.23 -5.29 9.81
C LYS A 244 13.76 -3.92 10.28
N SER A 245 13.12 -2.83 9.89
CA SER A 245 13.51 -1.46 10.26
C SER A 245 12.49 -0.84 11.21
N ALA A 246 12.34 -1.41 12.42
CA ALA A 246 11.48 -0.84 13.44
C ALA A 246 12.27 0.14 14.31
N VAL A 247 11.74 1.36 14.50
CA VAL A 247 12.38 2.42 15.28
C VAL A 247 11.55 2.71 16.52
N ASN A 248 12.21 3.07 17.63
CA ASN A 248 11.51 3.48 18.85
C ASN A 248 10.68 4.74 18.59
N ILE A 249 9.44 4.76 19.10
CA ILE A 249 8.49 5.84 18.88
C ILE A 249 9.03 7.22 19.28
N HIS A 250 9.89 7.31 20.30
CA HIS A 250 10.48 8.57 20.73
C HIS A 250 11.37 9.24 19.69
N GLN A 251 11.94 8.46 18.76
CA GLN A 251 12.83 9.00 17.73
C GLN A 251 12.06 9.57 16.53
N ILE A 252 10.79 9.19 16.36
CA ILE A 252 10.02 9.48 15.15
C ILE A 252 8.70 10.22 15.41
N TYR A 253 8.21 10.22 16.65
CA TYR A 253 6.91 10.81 16.95
C TYR A 253 6.98 12.33 16.87
N THR A 254 6.17 12.91 15.99
CA THR A 254 5.96 14.34 15.86
C THR A 254 4.63 14.73 16.51
N ARG A 255 4.59 15.92 17.10
CA ARG A 255 3.36 16.45 17.71
C ARG A 255 2.29 16.64 16.63
N LEU A 256 1.17 15.97 16.80
CA LEU A 256 0.00 16.13 15.95
C LEU A 256 -0.73 17.45 16.27
N SER A 257 -1.32 18.08 15.25
CA SER A 257 -2.33 19.12 15.45
C SER A 257 -3.68 18.45 15.68
N TRP A 258 -4.43 18.96 16.66
CA TRP A 258 -5.69 18.38 17.11
C TRP A 258 -6.79 19.41 16.98
N VAL A 259 -7.92 18.99 16.43
CA VAL A 259 -9.15 19.79 16.39
C VAL A 259 -10.22 19.00 17.13
N LYS A 260 -10.80 19.62 18.15
CA LYS A 260 -11.97 19.10 18.85
C LYS A 260 -13.22 19.60 18.14
N GLU A 261 -14.02 18.68 17.62
CA GLU A 261 -15.36 18.98 17.15
C GLU A 261 -16.37 18.64 18.25
N GLU A 262 -17.18 19.61 18.64
CA GLU A 262 -18.32 19.43 19.51
C GLU A 262 -19.59 19.79 18.73
N GLN A 263 -20.66 19.03 18.91
CA GLN A 263 -21.99 19.32 18.35
C GLN A 263 -22.95 19.77 19.46
N PRO A 264 -22.84 21.01 19.94
CA PRO A 264 -23.84 21.61 20.81
C PRO A 264 -25.14 21.96 20.03
N PRO A 265 -26.26 22.21 20.74
CA PRO A 265 -27.57 22.48 20.12
C PRO A 265 -27.62 23.70 19.18
N ASP A 266 -26.64 24.60 19.28
CA ASP A 266 -26.50 25.86 18.56
C ASP A 266 -25.62 25.77 17.29
N GLY A 267 -25.09 24.59 16.96
CA GLY A 267 -24.30 24.32 15.74
C GLY A 267 -22.97 23.62 16.02
N SER A 268 -22.27 23.15 14.98
CA SER A 268 -20.96 22.51 15.17
C SER A 268 -19.89 23.55 15.52
N SER A 269 -19.11 23.26 16.56
CA SER A 269 -17.97 24.08 16.97
C SER A 269 -16.67 23.29 16.79
N ARG A 270 -15.65 23.93 16.21
CA ARG A 270 -14.31 23.36 16.02
C ARG A 270 -13.30 24.20 16.77
N VAL A 271 -12.58 23.59 17.71
CA VAL A 271 -11.57 24.26 18.54
C VAL A 271 -10.25 23.53 18.37
N GLU A 272 -9.20 24.25 17.99
CA GLU A 272 -7.85 23.70 17.96
C GLU A 272 -7.36 23.47 19.40
N LEU A 273 -6.82 22.27 19.65
CA LEU A 273 -6.28 21.89 20.95
C LEU A 273 -4.77 22.07 20.96
N ASN A 274 -4.26 22.51 22.12
CA ASN A 274 -2.83 22.59 22.33
C ASN A 274 -2.24 21.18 22.42
N HIS A 275 -2.84 20.28 23.18
CA HIS A 275 -2.32 18.92 23.35
C HIS A 275 -3.44 17.88 23.35
N TYR A 276 -3.12 16.65 22.97
CA TYR A 276 -4.12 15.58 22.90
C TYR A 276 -4.74 15.25 24.26
N THR A 277 -4.00 15.50 25.36
CA THR A 277 -4.49 15.26 26.73
C THR A 277 -5.69 16.13 27.06
N ASP A 278 -5.85 17.26 26.37
CA ASP A 278 -6.99 18.17 26.56
C ASP A 278 -8.31 17.50 26.11
N VAL A 279 -8.23 16.46 25.27
CA VAL A 279 -9.38 15.61 24.90
C VAL A 279 -9.87 14.77 26.09
N LEU A 280 -8.94 14.39 26.98
CA LEU A 280 -9.23 13.60 28.19
C LEU A 280 -9.62 14.47 29.40
N ALA A 281 -9.49 15.80 29.28
CA ALA A 281 -9.88 16.74 30.31
C ALA A 281 -11.40 16.85 30.44
N GLU A 282 -11.85 17.41 31.56
CA GLU A 282 -13.26 17.73 31.78
C GLU A 282 -13.74 18.79 30.78
N ASN A 283 -14.98 18.66 30.33
CA ASN A 283 -15.58 19.65 29.45
C ASN A 283 -15.90 20.95 30.20
N LYS A 284 -16.37 21.97 29.47
CA LYS A 284 -16.73 23.29 30.04
C LYS A 284 -17.77 23.23 31.17
N ASN A 285 -18.51 22.11 31.28
CA ASN A 285 -19.52 21.87 32.31
C ASN A 285 -19.00 21.02 33.49
N GLY A 286 -17.69 20.73 33.55
CA GLY A 286 -17.08 19.91 34.61
C GLY A 286 -17.40 18.42 34.52
N LEU A 287 -17.89 17.95 33.36
CA LEU A 287 -18.22 16.55 33.12
C LEU A 287 -17.09 15.87 32.33
N PRO A 288 -16.73 14.62 32.69
CA PRO A 288 -15.68 13.88 31.98
C PRO A 288 -16.14 13.43 30.59
N SER A 289 -15.25 13.58 29.60
CA SER A 289 -15.47 13.09 28.23
C SER A 289 -15.24 11.58 28.17
N ASN A 290 -16.25 10.79 28.54
CA ASN A 290 -16.11 9.33 28.66
C ASN A 290 -16.18 8.58 27.32
N ARG A 291 -16.61 9.23 26.24
CA ARG A 291 -16.69 8.65 24.89
C ARG A 291 -15.99 9.59 23.92
N ILE A 292 -14.77 9.22 23.58
CA ILE A 292 -13.89 10.01 22.74
C ILE A 292 -13.72 9.26 21.43
N LEU A 293 -14.15 9.92 20.38
CA LEU A 293 -13.97 9.44 19.03
C LEU A 293 -12.85 10.24 18.36
N VAL A 294 -11.79 9.57 17.96
CA VAL A 294 -10.69 10.16 17.20
C VAL A 294 -10.84 9.80 15.73
N GLN A 295 -10.86 10.80 14.85
CA GLN A 295 -10.99 10.64 13.41
C GLN A 295 -9.71 11.07 12.69
N GLY A 296 -9.46 10.49 11.52
CA GLY A 296 -8.39 10.92 10.62
C GLY A 296 -8.25 9.99 9.42
N GLN A 297 -7.43 10.35 8.44
CA GLN A 297 -7.19 9.58 7.20
C GLN A 297 -6.34 8.30 7.43
N ILE A 298 -6.41 7.30 6.55
CA ILE A 298 -5.45 6.16 6.52
C ILE A 298 -4.02 6.71 6.50
N GLY A 299 -3.12 6.06 7.22
CA GLY A 299 -1.69 6.41 7.19
C GLY A 299 -1.34 7.67 7.99
N ILE A 300 -2.31 8.43 8.52
CA ILE A 300 -2.06 9.65 9.31
C ILE A 300 -1.37 9.39 10.67
N GLY A 301 -1.21 8.11 11.05
CA GLY A 301 -0.49 7.71 12.26
C GLY A 301 -1.37 7.46 13.49
N LYS A 302 -2.65 7.08 13.32
CA LYS A 302 -3.56 6.77 14.46
C LYS A 302 -3.02 5.67 15.40
N SER A 303 -2.63 4.52 14.86
CA SER A 303 -2.02 3.44 15.69
C SER A 303 -0.67 3.86 16.28
N THR A 304 0.07 4.75 15.60
CA THR A 304 1.28 5.38 16.15
C THR A 304 0.92 6.27 17.35
N PHE A 305 -0.17 7.04 17.26
CA PHE A 305 -0.67 7.84 18.39
C PHE A 305 -1.15 6.99 19.57
N VAL A 306 -1.85 5.88 19.34
CA VAL A 306 -2.23 4.94 20.41
C VAL A 306 -0.99 4.47 21.17
N LYS A 307 0.06 4.07 20.44
CA LYS A 307 1.34 3.69 21.04
C LYS A 307 1.96 4.85 21.83
N LYS A 308 1.86 6.09 21.33
CA LYS A 308 2.35 7.27 22.04
C LYS A 308 1.60 7.51 23.36
N LEU A 309 0.26 7.46 23.34
CA LEU A 309 -0.59 7.58 24.53
C LEU A 309 -0.24 6.51 25.56
N ALA A 310 -0.08 5.26 25.12
CA ALA A 310 0.30 4.14 25.98
C ALA A 310 1.66 4.35 26.65
N MET A 311 2.63 4.87 25.89
CA MET A 311 3.96 5.21 26.39
C MET A 311 3.94 6.38 27.39
N ASP A 312 3.21 7.44 27.09
CA ASP A 312 3.07 8.60 27.99
C ASP A 312 2.43 8.20 29.33
N TRP A 313 1.47 7.28 29.31
CA TRP A 313 0.89 6.72 30.53
C TRP A 313 1.86 5.78 31.29
N ALA A 314 2.70 5.02 30.57
CA ALA A 314 3.69 4.13 31.16
C ALA A 314 4.93 4.86 31.75
N GLU A 315 5.15 6.11 31.35
CA GLU A 315 6.32 6.94 31.70
C GLU A 315 5.92 8.25 32.38
N LEU A 316 4.85 8.22 33.19
CA LEU A 316 4.33 9.43 33.87
C LEU A 316 5.36 10.15 34.74
N ASP A 317 6.36 9.43 35.27
CA ASP A 317 7.41 10.01 36.11
C ASP A 317 8.54 10.67 35.30
N GLU A 318 8.56 10.51 33.97
CA GLU A 318 9.53 11.16 33.10
C GLU A 318 9.14 12.62 32.80
N ASN A 319 10.14 13.49 32.62
CA ASN A 319 9.94 14.94 32.40
C ASN A 319 9.53 15.29 30.95
N ARG A 320 8.71 14.46 30.30
CA ARG A 320 8.23 14.67 28.92
C ARG A 320 6.88 15.37 28.84
N LEU A 321 6.08 15.27 29.90
CA LEU A 321 4.79 15.91 30.05
C LEU A 321 4.90 17.09 31.02
N THR A 322 4.08 18.11 30.80
CA THR A 322 3.86 19.17 31.80
C THR A 322 3.10 18.60 33.01
N ASP A 323 3.17 19.29 34.16
CA ASP A 323 2.49 18.86 35.38
C ASP A 323 0.96 18.71 35.19
N GLU A 324 0.35 19.59 34.39
CA GLU A 324 -1.08 19.53 34.05
C GLU A 324 -1.42 18.29 33.21
N GLN A 325 -0.64 18.03 32.16
CA GLN A 325 -0.81 16.85 31.29
C GLN A 325 -0.61 15.54 32.07
N ARG A 326 0.40 15.52 32.95
CA ARG A 326 0.67 14.39 33.85
C ARG A 326 -0.48 14.16 34.82
N ALA A 327 -1.07 15.22 35.38
CA ALA A 327 -2.21 15.11 36.29
C ALA A 327 -3.43 14.48 35.59
N ILE A 328 -3.71 14.84 34.33
CA ILE A 328 -4.79 14.28 33.53
C ILE A 328 -4.61 12.76 33.34
N LEU A 329 -3.43 12.32 32.92
CA LEU A 329 -3.17 10.89 32.70
C LEU A 329 -3.08 10.09 34.01
N LYS A 330 -2.62 10.71 35.11
CA LYS A 330 -2.49 10.08 36.43
C LYS A 330 -3.86 9.75 37.06
N LYS A 331 -4.95 10.38 36.60
CA LYS A 331 -6.33 10.01 36.95
C LYS A 331 -6.62 8.54 36.66
N PHE A 332 -6.01 7.98 35.62
CA PHE A 332 -6.24 6.61 35.20
C PHE A 332 -5.27 5.64 35.90
N GLU A 333 -5.78 4.87 36.86
CA GLU A 333 -5.04 3.80 37.54
C GLU A 333 -4.66 2.69 36.56
N LEU A 334 -5.53 2.41 35.57
CA LEU A 334 -5.27 1.48 34.46
C LEU A 334 -5.58 2.14 33.11
N ALA A 335 -4.64 2.04 32.16
CA ALA A 335 -4.89 2.28 30.74
C ALA A 335 -4.71 0.97 29.98
N VAL A 336 -5.78 0.47 29.36
CA VAL A 336 -5.79 -0.80 28.63
C VAL A 336 -5.99 -0.52 27.15
N VAL A 337 -4.91 -0.68 26.39
CA VAL A 337 -4.88 -0.62 24.93
C VAL A 337 -5.21 -1.97 24.33
N ILE A 338 -6.23 -2.01 23.49
CA ILE A 338 -6.76 -3.21 22.85
C ILE A 338 -6.62 -3.02 21.34
N ASP A 339 -5.82 -3.90 20.73
CA ASP A 339 -5.67 -4.00 19.28
C ASP A 339 -6.83 -4.85 18.73
N LEU A 340 -7.87 -4.18 18.24
CA LEU A 340 -9.09 -4.82 17.75
C LEU A 340 -8.84 -5.70 16.52
N LYS A 341 -7.79 -5.43 15.73
CA LYS A 341 -7.40 -6.27 14.59
C LYS A 341 -7.07 -7.69 15.06
N LYS A 342 -6.30 -7.81 16.14
CA LYS A 342 -5.83 -9.12 16.66
C LYS A 342 -6.92 -9.90 17.37
N VAL A 343 -7.81 -9.20 18.06
CA VAL A 343 -8.87 -9.80 18.90
C VAL A 343 -10.24 -9.75 18.22
N SER A 344 -10.26 -9.45 16.92
CA SER A 344 -11.46 -9.22 16.12
C SER A 344 -12.48 -10.35 16.22
N LYS A 345 -12.06 -11.59 16.53
CA LYS A 345 -12.88 -12.82 16.67
C LYS A 345 -13.66 -12.95 17.99
N HIS A 346 -13.50 -12.03 18.94
CA HIS A 346 -14.03 -12.17 20.30
C HIS A 346 -15.12 -11.12 20.60
N GLN A 347 -16.25 -11.57 21.15
CA GLN A 347 -17.45 -10.73 21.39
C GLN A 347 -17.56 -10.17 22.82
N SER A 348 -16.88 -10.80 23.79
CA SER A 348 -16.90 -10.39 25.19
C SER A 348 -15.62 -9.64 25.54
N LEU A 349 -15.72 -8.67 26.47
CA LEU A 349 -14.54 -7.95 26.95
C LEU A 349 -13.54 -8.91 27.62
N ARG A 350 -14.04 -9.98 28.24
CA ARG A 350 -13.24 -11.03 28.85
C ARG A 350 -12.34 -11.73 27.84
N ASP A 351 -12.93 -12.18 26.76
CA ASP A 351 -12.19 -12.93 25.73
C ASP A 351 -11.24 -12.02 24.97
N VAL A 352 -11.64 -10.76 24.75
CA VAL A 352 -10.79 -9.73 24.15
C VAL A 352 -9.53 -9.47 24.98
N ILE A 353 -9.67 -9.26 26.30
CA ILE A 353 -8.51 -9.05 27.18
C ILE A 353 -7.62 -10.30 27.21
N ARG A 354 -8.19 -11.50 27.25
CA ARG A 354 -7.44 -12.76 27.22
C ARG A 354 -6.67 -12.97 25.92
N ALA A 355 -7.26 -12.63 24.78
CA ALA A 355 -6.67 -12.79 23.45
C ALA A 355 -5.72 -11.63 23.06
N SER A 356 -5.67 -10.55 23.83
CA SER A 356 -4.82 -9.38 23.56
C SER A 356 -3.31 -9.66 23.76
N HIS A 357 -2.95 -10.80 24.37
CA HIS A 357 -1.58 -11.18 24.74
C HIS A 357 -0.82 -10.08 25.52
N ILE A 358 -1.54 -9.22 26.24
CA ILE A 358 -0.97 -8.20 27.12
C ILE A 358 -0.28 -8.86 28.33
N PHE A 359 -0.91 -9.90 28.88
CA PHE A 359 -0.42 -10.68 30.01
C PHE A 359 0.08 -12.06 29.54
N ALA A 360 1.09 -12.60 30.24
CA ALA A 360 1.64 -13.92 29.96
C ALA A 360 0.58 -15.03 30.18
N GLU A 361 0.75 -16.19 29.54
CA GLU A 361 -0.26 -17.24 29.64
C GLU A 361 -0.38 -17.82 31.05
N GLU A 362 0.70 -17.81 31.83
CA GLU A 362 0.73 -18.36 33.19
C GLU A 362 0.04 -17.43 34.22
N ASP A 363 -0.16 -16.15 33.89
CA ASP A 363 -0.74 -15.14 34.76
C ASP A 363 -2.27 -15.23 34.86
N THR A 364 -2.77 -16.34 35.40
CA THR A 364 -4.20 -16.67 35.44
C THR A 364 -5.03 -15.61 36.20
N ALA A 365 -4.48 -15.03 37.28
CA ALA A 365 -5.12 -13.95 38.03
C ALA A 365 -5.25 -12.64 37.22
N MET A 366 -4.34 -12.39 36.27
CA MET A 366 -4.35 -11.20 35.39
C MET A 366 -5.23 -11.39 34.15
N LYS A 367 -5.71 -12.62 33.87
CA LYS A 367 -6.66 -12.87 32.79
C LYS A 367 -8.11 -12.53 33.16
N ASP A 368 -8.47 -12.68 34.44
CA ASP A 368 -9.83 -12.44 34.94
C ASP A 368 -9.94 -11.27 35.94
N GLY A 369 -8.89 -10.99 36.70
CA GLY A 369 -8.86 -9.90 37.68
C GLY A 369 -9.04 -8.49 37.11
N PRO A 370 -8.48 -8.14 35.93
CA PRO A 370 -8.73 -6.82 35.34
C PRO A 370 -10.21 -6.57 35.07
N LEU A 371 -11.00 -7.58 34.71
CA LEU A 371 -12.42 -7.40 34.37
C LEU A 371 -13.25 -7.00 35.58
N SER A 372 -13.01 -7.64 36.73
CA SER A 372 -13.71 -7.29 37.96
C SER A 372 -13.33 -5.88 38.41
N TYR A 373 -12.04 -5.52 38.33
CA TYR A 373 -11.57 -4.19 38.66
C TYR A 373 -12.15 -3.12 37.72
N ILE A 374 -12.13 -3.34 36.40
CA ILE A 374 -12.72 -2.42 35.40
C ILE A 374 -14.19 -2.16 35.69
N THR A 375 -14.93 -3.20 36.05
CA THR A 375 -16.37 -3.07 36.35
C THR A 375 -16.64 -2.25 37.60
N GLN A 376 -15.77 -2.35 38.61
CA GLN A 376 -15.91 -1.70 39.92
C GLN A 376 -15.32 -0.27 39.99
N ASN A 377 -14.32 0.04 39.16
CA ASN A 377 -13.52 1.29 39.25
C ASN A 377 -13.52 2.06 37.91
N GLN A 378 -14.68 2.14 37.25
CA GLN A 378 -14.81 2.60 35.87
C GLN A 378 -14.19 4.00 35.63
N ASP A 379 -14.39 4.96 36.52
CA ASP A 379 -13.92 6.35 36.41
C ASP A 379 -12.38 6.50 36.45
N LYS A 380 -11.69 5.45 36.89
CA LYS A 380 -10.22 5.36 36.98
C LYS A 380 -9.60 4.53 35.86
N VAL A 381 -10.39 4.10 34.89
CA VAL A 381 -9.95 3.23 33.79
C VAL A 381 -10.07 3.94 32.45
N LEU A 382 -8.99 3.89 31.69
CA LEU A 382 -8.95 4.30 30.28
C LEU A 382 -8.91 3.04 29.39
N LEU A 383 -9.93 2.85 28.56
CA LEU A 383 -9.94 1.81 27.53
C LEU A 383 -9.65 2.46 26.17
N VAL A 384 -8.62 1.98 25.48
CA VAL A 384 -8.21 2.49 24.16
C VAL A 384 -8.35 1.37 23.15
N PHE A 385 -9.21 1.55 22.16
CA PHE A 385 -9.49 0.53 21.15
C PHE A 385 -8.91 0.93 19.80
N ASP A 386 -7.79 0.33 19.41
CA ASP A 386 -7.10 0.58 18.12
C ASP A 386 -7.69 -0.33 17.03
N GLY A 387 -8.10 0.25 15.89
CA GLY A 387 -8.74 -0.47 14.78
C GLY A 387 -10.24 -0.75 14.97
N TYR A 388 -11.00 0.22 15.49
CA TYR A 388 -12.47 0.11 15.68
C TYR A 388 -13.22 -0.23 14.38
N ASP A 389 -12.80 0.35 13.26
CA ASP A 389 -13.33 0.06 11.93
C ASP A 389 -13.00 -1.37 11.44
N GLU A 390 -12.00 -2.03 12.04
CA GLU A 390 -11.61 -3.41 11.73
C GLU A 390 -12.36 -4.46 12.58
N TYR A 391 -13.29 -4.06 13.47
CA TYR A 391 -14.03 -4.96 14.36
C TYR A 391 -15.41 -5.35 13.80
N HIS A 392 -15.55 -6.60 13.32
CA HIS A 392 -16.65 -7.03 12.42
C HIS A 392 -17.75 -7.91 13.09
N TYR A 393 -18.01 -7.77 14.39
CA TYR A 393 -19.07 -8.55 15.05
C TYR A 393 -20.44 -7.86 15.04
N ALA A 394 -21.50 -8.68 15.05
CA ALA A 394 -22.89 -8.22 15.05
C ALA A 394 -23.15 -7.17 16.14
N TRP A 395 -24.13 -6.29 15.89
CA TRP A 395 -24.63 -5.22 16.77
C TRP A 395 -25.04 -5.69 18.19
N ASN A 396 -24.99 -7.00 18.46
CA ASN A 396 -25.32 -7.64 19.73
C ASN A 396 -24.08 -8.00 20.59
N SER A 397 -22.86 -7.63 20.18
CA SER A 397 -21.64 -7.92 20.96
C SER A 397 -21.51 -7.02 22.19
N GLU A 398 -20.89 -7.52 23.26
CA GLU A 398 -20.66 -6.73 24.48
C GLU A 398 -19.73 -5.54 24.23
N ILE A 399 -18.76 -5.70 23.33
CA ILE A 399 -17.85 -4.63 22.90
C ILE A 399 -18.62 -3.46 22.25
N PHE A 400 -19.63 -3.77 21.43
CA PHE A 400 -20.46 -2.75 20.81
C PHE A 400 -21.36 -2.01 21.81
N GLU A 401 -21.90 -2.74 22.81
CA GLU A 401 -22.64 -2.12 23.92
C GLU A 401 -21.76 -1.21 24.79
N ILE A 402 -20.45 -1.49 24.88
CA ILE A 402 -19.47 -0.62 25.54
C ILE A 402 -19.27 0.68 24.74
N PHE A 403 -19.12 0.58 23.42
CA PHE A 403 -18.99 1.73 22.51
C PHE A 403 -20.19 2.67 22.56
N ARG A 404 -21.40 2.11 22.54
CA ARG A 404 -22.66 2.89 22.67
C ARG A 404 -22.86 3.51 24.06
N GLY A 405 -22.08 3.12 25.05
CA GLY A 405 -22.29 3.56 26.43
C GLY A 405 -23.47 2.88 27.10
N ASN A 406 -23.92 1.71 26.63
CA ASN A 406 -24.90 0.92 27.35
C ASN A 406 -24.23 0.12 28.49
N LYS A 407 -22.97 -0.25 28.32
CA LYS A 407 -22.09 -0.84 29.35
C LYS A 407 -20.88 0.07 29.61
N LEU A 408 -20.28 -0.06 30.80
CA LEU A 408 -19.08 0.68 31.23
C LEU A 408 -19.18 2.20 30.99
N ARG A 409 -20.32 2.80 31.37
CA ARG A 409 -20.68 4.21 31.13
C ARG A 409 -19.67 5.20 31.70
N ASN A 410 -19.07 4.86 32.83
CA ASN A 410 -18.17 5.74 33.55
C ASN A 410 -16.70 5.53 33.17
N CYS A 411 -16.39 4.52 32.34
CA CYS A 411 -15.05 4.37 31.77
C CYS A 411 -14.81 5.44 30.73
N SER A 412 -13.60 6.01 30.72
CA SER A 412 -13.13 6.80 29.58
C SER A 412 -12.73 5.86 28.46
N ILE A 413 -13.37 6.01 27.31
CA ILE A 413 -13.15 5.17 26.13
C ILE A 413 -12.67 6.04 25.00
N VAL A 414 -11.49 5.72 24.50
CA VAL A 414 -10.94 6.30 23.27
C VAL A 414 -11.06 5.25 22.18
N GLN A 415 -11.87 5.56 21.17
CA GLN A 415 -12.02 4.76 19.96
C GLN A 415 -11.61 5.59 18.75
N TYR A 416 -11.07 4.92 17.75
CA TYR A 416 -10.61 5.57 16.53
C TYR A 416 -11.50 5.15 15.38
N ILE A 417 -12.23 6.07 14.78
CA ILE A 417 -12.80 5.78 13.46
C ILE A 417 -11.71 6.12 12.45
N LEU A 418 -11.30 5.13 11.68
CA LEU A 418 -10.76 5.40 10.37
C LEU A 418 -11.84 6.19 9.62
N ASP A 419 -11.52 7.41 9.18
CA ASP A 419 -12.41 8.12 8.28
C ASP A 419 -12.34 7.41 6.92
N HIS A 420 -13.01 6.26 6.85
CA HIS A 420 -13.23 5.40 5.69
C HIS A 420 -14.60 4.77 5.87
N ASN A 421 -15.50 5.09 4.95
CA ASN A 421 -16.69 4.27 4.74
C ASN A 421 -16.26 2.93 4.13
N GLU A 422 -16.17 1.93 5.02
CA GLU A 422 -16.09 0.46 4.85
C GLU A 422 -14.80 -0.25 4.38
N GLY A 423 -14.26 -1.07 5.31
CA GLY A 423 -14.05 -2.54 5.23
C GLY A 423 -12.88 -3.11 4.41
N LYS A 424 -11.99 -3.95 5.02
CA LYS A 424 -11.13 -4.91 4.26
C LYS A 424 -10.45 -6.05 5.06
N CYS A 425 -9.92 -7.01 4.29
CA CYS A 425 -9.90 -8.47 4.47
C CYS A 425 -8.57 -9.09 4.99
N THR A 426 -8.61 -10.41 5.22
CA THR A 426 -7.52 -11.31 5.64
C THR A 426 -6.45 -11.59 4.58
N SER A 427 -5.22 -11.84 5.03
CA SER A 427 -3.99 -12.08 4.25
C SER A 427 -4.05 -13.23 3.24
N SER A 428 -3.70 -12.97 1.98
CA SER A 428 -3.40 -13.97 0.95
C SER A 428 -1.97 -13.82 0.39
N ASN A 429 -1.41 -14.94 -0.08
CA ASN A 429 -0.04 -15.09 -0.57
C ASN A 429 0.25 -14.21 -1.80
N PHE A 430 1.42 -13.58 -1.83
CA PHE A 430 1.90 -12.75 -2.94
C PHE A 430 2.04 -13.57 -4.24
N ARG A 431 1.29 -13.18 -5.29
CA ARG A 431 1.40 -13.67 -6.69
C ARG A 431 2.13 -12.63 -7.55
N LYS A 432 2.56 -12.99 -8.77
CA LYS A 432 3.29 -12.08 -9.68
C LYS A 432 2.33 -11.05 -10.29
N VAL A 433 2.83 -9.89 -10.72
CA VAL A 433 1.99 -8.79 -11.28
C VAL A 433 1.34 -9.21 -12.60
N GLU A 434 2.02 -10.04 -13.38
CA GLU A 434 1.53 -10.55 -14.66
C GLU A 434 0.24 -11.38 -14.52
N ASP A 435 0.03 -11.99 -13.35
CA ASP A 435 -1.17 -12.77 -13.03
C ASP A 435 -2.43 -11.87 -12.90
N PHE A 436 -2.25 -10.55 -12.79
CA PHE A 436 -3.33 -9.56 -12.61
C PHE A 436 -3.51 -8.63 -13.81
N LYS A 437 -2.88 -8.92 -14.95
CA LYS A 437 -2.85 -8.02 -16.11
C LYS A 437 -4.25 -7.59 -16.57
N GLU A 438 -5.17 -8.53 -16.72
CA GLU A 438 -6.55 -8.25 -17.15
C GLU A 438 -7.30 -7.37 -16.15
N ILE A 439 -7.19 -7.68 -14.86
CA ILE A 439 -7.82 -6.91 -13.77
C ILE A 439 -7.26 -5.48 -13.72
N LEU A 440 -5.94 -5.32 -13.88
CA LEU A 440 -5.30 -4.01 -13.88
C LEU A 440 -5.70 -3.17 -15.10
N VAL A 441 -5.96 -3.79 -16.26
CA VAL A 441 -6.49 -3.09 -17.43
C VAL A 441 -7.90 -2.57 -17.16
N GLU A 442 -8.80 -3.37 -16.57
CA GLU A 442 -10.16 -2.93 -16.23
C GLU A 442 -10.16 -1.78 -15.22
N ILE A 443 -9.33 -1.88 -14.16
CA ILE A 443 -9.18 -0.79 -13.18
C ILE A 443 -8.55 0.45 -13.84
N GLY A 444 -7.58 0.25 -14.71
CA GLY A 444 -6.89 1.33 -15.42
C GLY A 444 -7.80 2.11 -16.36
N LYS A 445 -8.79 1.45 -16.97
CA LYS A 445 -9.81 2.13 -17.78
C LYS A 445 -10.59 3.15 -16.95
N VAL A 446 -11.07 2.72 -15.79
CA VAL A 446 -11.80 3.59 -14.85
C VAL A 446 -10.89 4.71 -14.34
N ALA A 447 -9.62 4.41 -14.07
CA ALA A 447 -8.63 5.41 -13.66
C ALA A 447 -8.46 6.52 -14.69
N LEU A 448 -8.45 6.13 -15.97
CA LEU A 448 -8.36 7.07 -17.08
C LEU A 448 -9.61 7.93 -17.21
N GLU A 449 -10.81 7.33 -17.22
CA GLU A 449 -12.08 8.07 -17.31
C GLU A 449 -12.21 9.11 -16.19
N CYS A 450 -11.88 8.72 -14.95
CA CYS A 450 -11.90 9.61 -13.79
C CYS A 450 -10.86 10.74 -13.91
N LEU A 451 -9.66 10.44 -14.42
CA LEU A 451 -8.62 11.44 -14.61
C LEU A 451 -9.02 12.48 -15.68
N LEU A 452 -9.71 12.04 -16.73
CA LEU A 452 -10.18 12.92 -17.81
C LEU A 452 -11.35 13.81 -17.40
N ASN A 453 -12.15 13.40 -16.42
CA ASN A 453 -13.27 14.18 -15.90
C ASN A 453 -12.89 15.05 -14.69
N ASP A 454 -11.63 14.99 -14.22
CA ASP A 454 -11.17 15.55 -12.94
C ASP A 454 -12.00 15.05 -11.74
N ASP A 455 -12.57 13.86 -11.89
CA ASP A 455 -13.38 13.20 -10.87
C ASP A 455 -12.44 12.40 -9.97
N HIS A 456 -12.25 12.87 -8.74
CA HIS A 456 -11.49 12.13 -7.74
C HIS A 456 -12.33 11.03 -7.07
N VAL A 457 -13.65 11.03 -7.29
CA VAL A 457 -14.65 10.16 -6.68
C VAL A 457 -15.70 9.81 -7.74
N PHE A 458 -15.94 8.53 -8.02
CA PHE A 458 -16.85 8.07 -9.08
C PHE A 458 -17.90 7.07 -8.58
N GLU A 459 -19.11 7.11 -9.14
CA GLU A 459 -20.24 6.23 -8.80
C GLU A 459 -20.06 4.84 -9.44
N TYR A 460 -20.37 3.76 -8.71
CA TYR A 460 -20.07 2.40 -9.14
C TYR A 460 -21.27 1.44 -9.08
N ASP A 461 -21.42 0.57 -10.09
CA ASP A 461 -22.54 -0.38 -10.23
C ASP A 461 -22.22 -1.82 -9.80
N GLN A 462 -23.27 -2.62 -9.55
CA GLN A 462 -23.18 -3.99 -9.03
C GLN A 462 -22.47 -5.01 -9.96
N ARG A 463 -22.29 -4.75 -11.26
CA ARG A 463 -21.67 -5.71 -12.20
C ARG A 463 -20.16 -5.78 -12.01
N PHE A 464 -19.59 -4.66 -11.61
CA PHE A 464 -18.16 -4.45 -11.47
C PHE A 464 -17.67 -4.96 -10.09
N LEU A 465 -18.60 -5.20 -9.14
CA LEU A 465 -18.37 -6.02 -7.92
C LEU A 465 -18.16 -7.51 -8.23
N ALA A 466 -18.74 -8.06 -9.30
CA ALA A 466 -18.56 -9.47 -9.65
C ALA A 466 -17.13 -9.78 -10.15
N ILE A 467 -16.51 -8.83 -10.88
CA ILE A 467 -15.11 -8.91 -11.34
C ILE A 467 -14.13 -8.79 -10.16
N LEU A 468 -14.49 -7.99 -9.14
CA LEU A 468 -13.68 -7.75 -7.94
C LEU A 468 -13.81 -8.84 -6.85
N CYS A 469 -14.92 -9.59 -6.83
CA CYS A 469 -15.26 -10.46 -5.70
C CYS A 469 -14.71 -11.88 -5.78
N GLU A 470 -14.37 -12.43 -6.95
CA GLU A 470 -13.91 -13.82 -7.01
C GLU A 470 -12.39 -13.98 -6.81
N GLU A 471 -11.54 -13.03 -7.22
CA GLU A 471 -10.07 -13.17 -7.04
C GLU A 471 -9.30 -11.88 -6.69
N SER A 472 -9.96 -10.72 -6.55
CA SER A 472 -9.31 -9.41 -6.61
C SER A 472 -9.90 -8.38 -5.64
N ARG A 473 -9.93 -8.71 -4.34
CA ARG A 473 -10.23 -7.74 -3.25
C ARG A 473 -9.08 -6.73 -3.07
N ILE A 474 -8.87 -5.92 -4.11
CA ILE A 474 -8.18 -4.63 -4.26
C ILE A 474 -6.89 -4.52 -3.45
N MET A 475 -5.76 -4.65 -4.16
CA MET A 475 -4.34 -4.53 -3.78
C MET A 475 -3.91 -3.22 -3.07
N GLY A 476 -4.76 -2.60 -2.26
CA GLY A 476 -4.52 -1.29 -1.67
C GLY A 476 -4.54 -0.13 -2.67
N LEU A 477 -5.06 -0.32 -3.89
CA LEU A 477 -5.03 0.68 -4.97
C LEU A 477 -6.29 1.58 -5.04
N LEU A 478 -7.44 1.11 -4.54
CA LEU A 478 -8.74 1.81 -4.56
C LEU A 478 -9.35 1.91 -3.16
N GLN A 479 -10.01 3.04 -2.91
CA GLN A 479 -10.80 3.40 -1.74
C GLN A 479 -12.28 3.45 -2.15
N VAL A 480 -13.19 2.91 -1.35
CA VAL A 480 -14.65 3.02 -1.55
C VAL A 480 -15.18 4.00 -0.50
N ASN A 481 -16.14 4.86 -0.87
CA ASN A 481 -16.79 5.88 -0.07
C ASN A 481 -18.32 5.72 -0.22
N GLU A 482 -19.05 5.39 0.84
CA GLU A 482 -20.53 5.45 0.83
C GLU A 482 -20.99 6.75 1.49
N TYR A 483 -21.65 7.65 0.75
CA TYR A 483 -22.21 8.87 1.36
C TYR A 483 -23.58 8.56 1.97
N ALA A 484 -23.73 8.77 3.28
CA ALA A 484 -24.99 8.56 4.00
C ALA A 484 -26.11 9.56 3.64
N GLU A 485 -25.81 10.58 2.82
CA GLU A 485 -26.71 11.70 2.58
C GLU A 485 -27.64 11.54 1.35
N ASN A 486 -27.46 10.51 0.51
CA ASN A 486 -28.27 10.33 -0.70
C ASN A 486 -29.28 9.18 -0.60
N ILE A 487 -30.53 9.44 -0.98
CA ILE A 487 -31.71 8.54 -0.99
C ILE A 487 -31.52 7.30 -1.91
N ARG A 488 -30.35 7.17 -2.55
CA ARG A 488 -29.85 5.92 -3.15
C ARG A 488 -28.42 5.71 -2.65
N PRO A 489 -28.10 4.60 -1.94
CA PRO A 489 -26.72 4.25 -1.66
C PRO A 489 -26.08 3.79 -2.97
N ALA A 490 -25.45 4.72 -3.68
CA ALA A 490 -24.53 4.38 -4.75
C ALA A 490 -23.12 4.42 -4.14
N GLY A 491 -22.43 3.29 -4.15
CA GLY A 491 -21.06 3.22 -3.66
C GLY A 491 -20.18 4.10 -4.54
N MET A 492 -19.56 5.12 -3.95
CA MET A 492 -18.57 5.95 -4.64
C MET A 492 -17.18 5.33 -4.44
N VAL A 493 -16.25 5.50 -5.37
CA VAL A 493 -14.90 4.92 -5.30
C VAL A 493 -13.88 6.01 -5.66
N SER A 494 -12.71 6.01 -5.02
CA SER A 494 -11.59 6.92 -5.27
C SER A 494 -10.26 6.17 -5.31
N PHE A 495 -9.25 6.70 -6.00
CA PHE A 495 -7.90 6.12 -6.00
C PHE A 495 -7.13 6.56 -4.74
N ILE A 496 -6.25 5.71 -4.21
CA ILE A 496 -5.51 6.03 -2.96
C ILE A 496 -4.50 7.18 -3.12
N HIS A 497 -4.05 7.45 -4.35
CA HIS A 497 -3.17 8.56 -4.67
C HIS A 497 -3.24 8.87 -6.17
N LYS A 498 -3.10 10.15 -6.55
CA LYS A 498 -3.15 10.61 -7.95
C LYS A 498 -2.11 9.91 -8.83
N SER A 499 -0.88 9.71 -8.34
CA SER A 499 0.16 9.00 -9.12
C SER A 499 -0.17 7.53 -9.39
N ILE A 500 -0.97 6.89 -8.53
CA ILE A 500 -1.41 5.50 -8.73
C ILE A 500 -2.53 5.46 -9.75
N GLN A 501 -3.43 6.43 -9.71
CA GLN A 501 -4.43 6.63 -10.75
C GLN A 501 -3.78 6.85 -12.12
N GLU A 502 -2.80 7.77 -12.21
CA GLU A 502 -2.06 8.07 -13.44
C GLU A 502 -1.28 6.85 -13.98
N PHE A 503 -0.67 6.08 -13.09
CA PHE A 503 0.00 4.82 -13.46
C PHE A 503 -0.99 3.78 -14.01
N LEU A 504 -2.15 3.59 -13.37
CA LEU A 504 -3.16 2.64 -13.80
C LEU A 504 -3.79 3.06 -15.14
N ALA A 505 -4.00 4.36 -15.35
CA ALA A 505 -4.44 4.90 -16.64
C ALA A 505 -3.41 4.59 -17.74
N ALA A 506 -2.12 4.81 -17.46
CA ALA A 506 -1.04 4.47 -18.40
C ALA A 506 -0.95 2.97 -18.68
N TRP A 507 -1.20 2.13 -17.67
CA TRP A 507 -1.25 0.67 -17.82
C TRP A 507 -2.36 0.24 -18.79
N TYR A 508 -3.57 0.77 -18.62
CA TYR A 508 -4.69 0.53 -19.54
C TYR A 508 -4.33 0.92 -20.98
N ILE A 509 -3.82 2.14 -21.18
CA ILE A 509 -3.44 2.64 -22.50
C ILE A 509 -2.37 1.74 -23.14
N THR A 510 -1.34 1.38 -22.36
CA THR A 510 -0.21 0.61 -22.86
C THR A 510 -0.58 -0.82 -23.26
N TYR A 511 -1.45 -1.47 -22.49
CA TYR A 511 -1.77 -2.87 -22.73
C TYR A 511 -3.02 -3.11 -23.57
N LEU A 512 -3.91 -2.11 -23.71
CA LEU A 512 -5.12 -2.23 -24.53
C LEU A 512 -5.08 -1.35 -25.79
N CYS A 513 -4.74 -0.06 -25.67
CA CYS A 513 -4.85 0.89 -26.79
C CYS A 513 -3.63 0.89 -27.71
N VAL A 514 -2.42 0.83 -27.15
CA VAL A 514 -1.17 0.84 -27.93
C VAL A 514 -1.09 -0.33 -28.94
N PRO A 515 -1.51 -1.57 -28.61
CA PRO A 515 -1.61 -2.65 -29.59
C PRO A 515 -2.56 -2.37 -30.75
N GLU A 516 -3.59 -1.54 -30.55
CA GLU A 516 -4.48 -1.05 -31.62
C GLU A 516 -3.88 0.14 -32.40
N GLY A 517 -2.66 0.55 -32.06
CA GLY A 517 -1.88 1.56 -32.77
C GLY A 517 -2.20 3.01 -32.40
N ASN A 518 -2.84 3.25 -31.26
CA ASN A 518 -3.22 4.60 -30.79
C ASN A 518 -3.11 4.73 -29.25
N LEU A 519 -3.39 5.92 -28.69
CA LEU A 519 -3.37 6.18 -27.24
C LEU A 519 -4.78 6.16 -26.62
N GLY A 520 -5.77 5.64 -27.33
CA GLY A 520 -7.17 5.60 -26.89
C GLY A 520 -7.75 7.01 -26.71
N GLU A 521 -8.54 7.15 -25.66
CA GLU A 521 -9.32 8.36 -25.35
C GLU A 521 -8.45 9.59 -25.02
N ILE A 522 -7.19 9.39 -24.59
CA ILE A 522 -6.30 10.54 -24.34
C ILE A 522 -5.88 11.25 -25.62
N ASN A 523 -6.03 10.64 -26.81
CA ASN A 523 -5.75 11.33 -28.06
C ASN A 523 -6.58 12.61 -28.17
N ASP A 524 -7.87 12.56 -27.86
CA ASP A 524 -8.72 13.74 -28.00
C ASP A 524 -8.44 14.81 -26.93
N ARG A 525 -7.79 14.42 -25.83
CA ARG A 525 -7.46 15.24 -24.65
C ARG A 525 -5.97 15.59 -24.55
N THR A 526 -5.25 15.52 -25.65
CA THR A 526 -3.82 15.89 -25.78
C THR A 526 -3.57 16.66 -27.08
N GLN A 527 -4.49 17.54 -27.48
CA GLN A 527 -4.41 18.31 -28.74
C GLN A 527 -3.47 19.51 -28.62
N THR A 528 -3.34 20.05 -27.42
CA THR A 528 -2.49 21.21 -27.11
C THR A 528 -1.35 20.84 -26.16
N LEU A 529 -0.34 21.71 -26.07
CA LEU A 529 0.76 21.53 -25.13
C LEU A 529 0.28 21.52 -23.67
N ASP A 530 -0.65 22.41 -23.31
CA ASP A 530 -1.17 22.50 -21.94
C ASP A 530 -1.89 21.21 -21.51
N GLU A 531 -2.67 20.63 -22.42
CA GLU A 531 -3.31 19.33 -22.22
C GLU A 531 -2.28 18.19 -22.06
N CYS A 532 -1.24 18.16 -22.90
CA CYS A 532 -0.15 17.21 -22.74
C CYS A 532 0.59 17.37 -21.40
N CYS A 533 0.82 18.60 -20.94
CA CYS A 533 1.41 18.85 -19.63
C CYS A 533 0.49 18.39 -18.49
N SER A 534 -0.83 18.52 -18.63
CA SER A 534 -1.77 18.05 -17.60
C SER A 534 -1.75 16.53 -17.40
N LEU A 535 -1.33 15.79 -18.42
CA LEU A 535 -1.19 14.33 -18.42
C LEU A 535 0.29 13.88 -18.47
N GLU A 536 1.23 14.73 -18.04
CA GLU A 536 2.67 14.46 -18.16
C GLU A 536 3.09 13.13 -17.51
N ASN A 537 2.53 12.80 -16.35
CA ASN A 537 2.85 11.56 -15.64
C ASN A 537 2.30 10.34 -16.37
N VAL A 538 1.12 10.44 -16.98
CA VAL A 538 0.54 9.36 -17.78
C VAL A 538 1.43 9.08 -19.00
N LEU A 539 1.87 10.13 -19.70
CA LEU A 539 2.79 10.01 -20.84
C LEU A 539 4.14 9.39 -20.42
N LYS A 540 4.71 9.84 -19.30
CA LYS A 540 5.92 9.26 -18.70
C LYS A 540 5.76 7.77 -18.40
N PHE A 541 4.65 7.38 -17.78
CA PHE A 541 4.38 5.97 -17.48
C PHE A 541 4.17 5.14 -18.75
N ILE A 542 3.46 5.65 -19.77
CA ILE A 542 3.32 4.97 -21.06
C ILE A 542 4.69 4.69 -21.68
N CYS A 543 5.59 5.67 -21.65
CA CYS A 543 6.96 5.52 -22.13
C CYS A 543 7.75 4.46 -21.35
N GLY A 544 7.59 4.44 -20.01
CA GLY A 544 8.29 3.48 -19.15
C GLY A 544 7.70 2.07 -19.12
N LEU A 545 6.46 1.88 -19.57
CA LEU A 545 5.79 0.58 -19.61
C LEU A 545 6.05 -0.18 -20.91
N SER A 546 6.30 0.50 -22.03
CA SER A 546 6.67 -0.15 -23.29
C SER A 546 7.28 0.79 -24.34
N ASP A 547 8.13 0.23 -25.21
CA ASP A 547 8.63 0.93 -26.40
C ASP A 547 7.51 1.30 -27.38
N GLY A 548 6.51 0.42 -27.57
CA GLY A 548 5.36 0.71 -28.43
C GLY A 548 4.57 1.92 -27.93
N GLY A 549 4.39 2.04 -26.61
CA GLY A 549 3.76 3.19 -25.97
C GLY A 549 4.59 4.46 -26.17
N SER A 550 5.91 4.35 -26.01
CA SER A 550 6.85 5.44 -26.28
C SER A 550 6.72 6.00 -27.69
N VAL A 551 6.66 5.13 -28.72
CA VAL A 551 6.46 5.54 -30.11
C VAL A 551 5.19 6.36 -30.26
N LYS A 552 4.09 5.89 -29.67
CA LYS A 552 2.78 6.57 -29.76
C LYS A 552 2.75 7.89 -29.02
N ALA A 553 3.39 7.98 -27.85
CA ALA A 553 3.54 9.23 -27.11
C ALA A 553 4.32 10.28 -27.94
N PHE A 554 5.45 9.90 -28.55
CA PHE A 554 6.23 10.84 -29.37
C PHE A 554 5.52 11.22 -30.69
N GLU A 555 4.80 10.29 -31.33
CA GLU A 555 3.93 10.62 -32.47
C GLU A 555 2.90 11.69 -32.08
N ARG A 556 2.30 11.58 -30.88
CA ARG A 556 1.32 12.54 -30.38
C ARG A 556 1.94 13.91 -30.12
N LEU A 557 3.04 13.96 -29.39
CA LEU A 557 3.78 15.20 -29.09
C LEU A 557 4.26 15.88 -30.37
N THR A 558 4.69 15.11 -31.37
CA THR A 558 5.06 15.64 -32.70
C THR A 558 3.86 16.31 -33.39
N ARG A 559 2.66 15.70 -33.33
CA ARG A 559 1.45 16.32 -33.90
C ARG A 559 1.10 17.62 -33.19
N VAL A 560 1.15 17.66 -31.86
CA VAL A 560 0.90 18.89 -31.07
C VAL A 560 1.84 20.00 -31.51
N ARG A 561 3.14 19.70 -31.58
CA ARG A 561 4.15 20.64 -32.05
C ARG A 561 3.88 21.16 -33.47
N VAL A 562 3.51 20.28 -34.40
CA VAL A 562 3.26 20.68 -35.81
C VAL A 562 1.99 21.51 -35.93
N CYS A 563 0.98 21.25 -35.11
CA CYS A 563 -0.29 21.98 -35.11
C CYS A 563 -0.21 23.32 -34.35
N ASP A 564 0.73 23.48 -33.42
CA ASP A 564 0.91 24.69 -32.63
C ASP A 564 1.95 25.62 -33.27
N SER A 565 1.48 26.79 -33.74
CA SER A 565 2.35 27.78 -34.37
C SER A 565 3.39 28.38 -33.41
N GLU A 566 3.14 28.34 -32.09
CA GLU A 566 4.07 28.83 -31.08
C GLU A 566 5.17 27.81 -30.74
N LEU A 567 5.04 26.55 -31.20
CA LEU A 567 6.06 25.49 -31.09
C LEU A 567 6.81 25.23 -32.41
N ASN A 568 6.69 26.16 -33.36
CA ASN A 568 7.35 26.05 -34.65
C ASN A 568 8.84 26.44 -34.56
N PHE A 569 9.68 25.42 -34.42
CA PHE A 569 11.13 25.55 -34.30
C PHE A 569 11.86 26.06 -35.55
N SER A 570 11.25 25.98 -36.75
CA SER A 570 11.86 26.51 -37.98
C SER A 570 12.06 28.03 -37.95
N ARG A 571 11.35 28.73 -37.06
CA ARG A 571 11.51 30.18 -36.84
C ARG A 571 12.58 30.52 -35.81
N THR A 572 12.98 29.57 -34.96
CA THR A 572 13.94 29.79 -33.86
C THR A 572 15.39 29.52 -34.26
N ILE A 573 15.60 28.70 -35.31
CA ILE A 573 16.92 28.43 -35.90
C ILE A 573 16.80 28.63 -37.42
N PRO A 574 17.18 29.79 -37.98
CA PRO A 574 17.17 29.97 -39.43
C PRO A 574 18.23 29.09 -40.11
N ASP A 575 17.87 28.51 -41.26
CA ASP A 575 18.82 27.92 -42.21
C ASP A 575 19.84 29.00 -42.63
N GLU A 576 21.12 28.63 -42.75
CA GLU A 576 22.21 29.54 -43.14
C GLU A 576 22.01 30.25 -44.51
N GLN A 577 20.91 29.98 -45.22
CA GLN A 577 20.62 30.45 -46.58
C GLN A 577 19.42 31.39 -46.69
N SER A 578 18.67 31.67 -45.61
CA SER A 578 17.50 32.58 -45.69
C SER A 578 17.82 33.98 -45.14
N GLU A 579 18.27 34.88 -46.02
CA GLU A 579 18.26 36.32 -45.76
C GLU A 579 16.80 36.81 -45.78
N THR A 580 16.16 36.93 -44.61
CA THR A 580 14.93 37.73 -44.47
C THR A 580 14.93 38.49 -43.16
N ASP A 581 14.80 39.82 -43.26
CA ASP A 581 14.59 40.77 -42.18
C ASP A 581 13.27 40.48 -41.43
N VAL A 582 13.30 39.65 -40.39
CA VAL A 582 12.20 39.53 -39.41
C VAL A 582 12.76 39.38 -38.00
N THR A 583 12.16 40.11 -37.06
CA THR A 583 12.51 40.21 -35.63
C THR A 583 12.07 39.01 -34.79
N LEU A 584 13.05 38.40 -34.11
CA LEU A 584 13.13 37.84 -32.75
C LEU A 584 11.94 37.10 -32.13
N CYS A 585 12.13 35.81 -31.87
CA CYS A 585 11.52 35.09 -30.75
C CYS A 585 12.61 34.38 -29.91
N ASP A 586 12.76 34.80 -28.64
CA ASP A 586 13.46 34.00 -27.62
C ASP A 586 12.82 32.60 -27.49
N VAL A 587 13.57 31.62 -26.96
CA VAL A 587 12.99 30.32 -26.57
C VAL A 587 11.90 30.59 -25.54
N THR A 588 10.66 30.59 -26.00
CA THR A 588 9.48 30.88 -25.17
C THR A 588 9.36 29.87 -24.03
N ASP A 589 8.62 30.26 -23.00
CA ASP A 589 8.27 29.35 -21.91
C ASP A 589 7.56 28.09 -22.40
N GLN A 590 6.80 28.19 -23.50
CA GLN A 590 6.15 27.04 -24.14
C GLN A 590 7.15 26.09 -24.78
N HIS A 591 8.15 26.60 -25.52
CA HIS A 591 9.22 25.76 -26.04
C HIS A 591 9.92 24.99 -24.91
N ARG A 592 10.24 25.68 -23.80
CA ARG A 592 10.85 25.06 -22.62
C ARG A 592 9.97 23.96 -22.02
N ARG A 593 8.66 24.23 -21.85
CA ARG A 593 7.70 23.23 -21.35
C ARG A 593 7.61 22.02 -22.27
N PHE A 594 7.58 22.24 -23.59
CA PHE A 594 7.58 21.16 -24.57
C PHE A 594 8.85 20.31 -24.50
N PHE A 595 10.03 20.94 -24.49
CA PHE A 595 11.30 20.21 -24.37
C PHE A 595 11.36 19.41 -23.07
N ASN A 596 11.02 20.03 -21.94
CA ASN A 596 10.98 19.32 -20.65
C ASN A 596 10.09 18.07 -20.74
N LEU A 597 8.88 18.19 -21.28
CA LEU A 597 7.97 17.06 -21.40
C LEU A 597 8.52 15.93 -22.29
N VAL A 598 9.10 16.27 -23.44
CA VAL A 598 9.69 15.29 -24.37
C VAL A 598 10.87 14.55 -23.72
N TYR A 599 11.81 15.30 -23.13
CA TYR A 599 13.01 14.71 -22.52
C TYR A 599 12.70 13.92 -21.26
N GLU A 600 11.78 14.41 -20.43
CA GLU A 600 11.34 13.71 -19.24
C GLU A 600 10.59 12.42 -19.58
N SER A 601 9.81 12.40 -20.67
CA SER A 601 9.19 11.17 -21.18
C SER A 601 10.24 10.21 -21.75
N PHE A 602 11.24 10.73 -22.48
CA PHE A 602 12.36 9.95 -23.00
C PHE A 602 13.19 9.30 -21.89
N ASN A 603 13.35 9.97 -20.75
CA ASN A 603 14.10 9.46 -19.62
C ASN A 603 13.53 8.16 -19.04
N GLU A 604 12.23 7.92 -19.23
CA GLU A 604 11.53 6.71 -18.78
C GLU A 604 11.55 5.58 -19.81
N VAL A 605 11.88 5.85 -21.08
CA VAL A 605 11.90 4.86 -22.17
C VAL A 605 12.83 3.69 -21.86
N GLU A 606 12.37 2.47 -22.16
CA GLU A 606 13.11 1.22 -21.96
C GLU A 606 14.27 1.11 -22.97
N SER A 607 13.98 1.10 -24.28
CA SER A 607 14.97 1.02 -25.35
C SER A 607 15.47 2.40 -25.78
N LYS A 608 16.28 3.03 -24.92
CA LYS A 608 16.75 4.41 -25.10
C LYS A 608 17.52 4.62 -26.39
N THR A 609 18.34 3.64 -26.78
CA THR A 609 19.16 3.68 -28.00
C THR A 609 18.24 3.78 -29.21
N GLU A 610 17.39 2.77 -29.40
CA GLU A 610 16.50 2.60 -30.54
C GLU A 610 15.53 3.78 -30.71
N LEU A 611 15.01 4.31 -29.60
CA LEU A 611 13.96 5.33 -29.62
C LEU A 611 14.47 6.78 -29.51
N PHE A 612 15.77 6.99 -29.31
CA PHE A 612 16.33 8.36 -29.27
C PHE A 612 16.08 9.14 -30.56
N ARG A 613 16.07 8.45 -31.72
CA ARG A 613 15.71 9.08 -33.00
C ARG A 613 14.31 9.66 -33.01
N LEU A 614 13.35 8.99 -32.39
CA LEU A 614 11.98 9.49 -32.31
C LEU A 614 11.90 10.73 -31.41
N CYS A 615 12.64 10.73 -30.29
CA CYS A 615 12.77 11.90 -29.43
C CYS A 615 13.33 13.11 -30.21
N LEU A 616 14.42 12.92 -30.96
CA LEU A 616 15.01 13.98 -31.78
C LEU A 616 14.08 14.44 -32.91
N ASN A 617 13.39 13.53 -33.59
CA ASN A 617 12.41 13.91 -34.61
C ASN A 617 11.24 14.71 -34.02
N CYS A 618 10.83 14.37 -32.79
CA CYS A 618 9.82 15.11 -32.06
C CYS A 618 10.25 16.56 -31.81
N THR A 619 11.54 16.82 -31.59
CA THR A 619 12.12 18.15 -31.38
C THR A 619 12.73 18.80 -32.62
N GLU A 620 12.45 18.29 -33.83
CA GLU A 620 13.05 18.80 -35.08
C GLU A 620 14.59 18.70 -35.13
N GLY A 621 15.20 17.79 -34.38
CA GLY A 621 16.66 17.67 -34.30
C GLY A 621 17.30 18.80 -33.48
N ILE A 622 16.50 19.54 -32.70
CA ILE A 622 17.00 20.45 -31.68
C ILE A 622 17.25 19.68 -30.39
N ILE A 623 18.44 19.86 -29.85
CA ILE A 623 18.84 19.25 -28.59
C ILE A 623 18.69 20.26 -27.48
N PHE A 624 17.87 19.93 -26.48
CA PHE A 624 17.68 20.75 -25.30
C PHE A 624 18.47 20.19 -24.12
N LEU A 625 19.31 21.02 -23.52
CA LEU A 625 20.12 20.66 -22.36
C LEU A 625 19.60 21.40 -21.12
N PRO A 626 18.92 20.69 -20.19
CA PRO A 626 18.39 21.32 -18.98
C PRO A 626 19.53 21.78 -18.04
N PRO A 627 19.31 22.85 -17.25
CA PRO A 627 20.33 23.43 -16.36
C PRO A 627 20.75 22.50 -15.20
N TYR A 628 19.99 21.43 -14.96
CA TYR A 628 20.20 20.41 -13.94
C TYR A 628 19.91 19.03 -14.56
N GLY A 629 20.87 18.46 -15.30
CA GLY A 629 20.66 17.18 -15.99
C GLY A 629 21.94 16.35 -16.08
N ARG A 630 21.76 15.02 -16.18
CA ARG A 630 22.84 14.09 -16.57
C ARG A 630 23.26 14.36 -18.02
N SER A 631 24.49 14.02 -18.37
CA SER A 631 24.96 14.13 -19.75
C SER A 631 24.09 13.26 -20.67
N ILE A 632 23.92 13.65 -21.94
CA ILE A 632 23.23 12.81 -22.93
C ILE A 632 23.93 11.44 -23.04
N SER A 633 25.26 11.42 -22.85
CA SER A 633 26.06 10.19 -22.80
C SER A 633 25.69 9.25 -21.64
N ASP A 634 25.09 9.75 -20.55
CA ASP A 634 24.62 8.93 -19.43
C ASP A 634 23.25 8.29 -19.71
N THR A 635 22.53 8.83 -20.70
CA THR A 635 21.15 8.46 -21.00
C THR A 635 21.07 7.59 -22.26
N VAL A 636 21.90 7.85 -23.26
CA VAL A 636 21.94 7.09 -24.53
C VAL A 636 23.27 6.33 -24.63
N PRO A 637 23.28 4.99 -24.63
CA PRO A 637 24.51 4.22 -24.52
C PRO A 637 25.29 4.02 -25.83
N GLU A 638 24.71 4.27 -27.02
CA GLU A 638 25.39 4.04 -28.31
C GLU A 638 25.37 5.24 -29.28
N ARG A 639 26.55 5.61 -29.82
CA ARG A 639 26.73 6.72 -30.78
C ARG A 639 26.19 6.42 -32.20
N LYS A 640 26.06 5.15 -32.61
CA LYS A 640 25.76 4.75 -34.01
C LYS A 640 24.43 5.29 -34.55
N ILE A 641 23.49 5.62 -33.67
CA ILE A 641 22.13 6.01 -34.04
C ILE A 641 22.06 7.44 -34.59
N LEU A 642 23.08 8.25 -34.32
CA LEU A 642 23.16 9.66 -34.70
C LEU A 642 23.58 9.90 -36.15
N ASN A 643 24.24 8.92 -36.79
CA ASN A 643 24.77 9.06 -38.15
C ASN A 643 23.70 9.24 -39.24
N GLU A 644 22.41 9.07 -38.90
CA GLU A 644 21.28 9.19 -39.83
C GLU A 644 20.29 10.30 -39.43
N VAL A 645 20.56 11.07 -38.37
CA VAL A 645 19.68 12.14 -37.88
C VAL A 645 20.37 13.49 -38.04
N SER A 646 19.73 14.43 -38.73
CA SER A 646 20.23 15.80 -38.86
C SER A 646 19.94 16.58 -37.58
N ILE A 647 21.00 16.86 -36.82
CA ILE A 647 20.93 17.75 -35.65
C ILE A 647 21.01 19.19 -36.16
N ARG A 648 19.96 19.98 -35.90
CA ARG A 648 19.82 21.36 -36.41
C ARG A 648 20.38 22.42 -35.46
N GLY A 649 20.49 22.10 -34.17
CA GLY A 649 21.09 22.99 -33.20
C GLY A 649 20.92 22.53 -31.76
N VAL A 650 21.58 23.23 -30.84
CA VAL A 650 21.57 22.93 -29.40
C VAL A 650 21.20 24.17 -28.61
N VAL A 651 20.30 24.01 -27.65
CA VAL A 651 19.74 25.08 -26.79
C VAL A 651 20.01 24.75 -25.32
N PHE A 652 20.50 25.74 -24.55
CA PHE A 652 20.75 25.63 -23.10
C PHE A 652 20.42 26.94 -22.36
N TYR A 653 20.01 26.85 -21.08
CA TYR A 653 19.35 27.94 -20.34
C TYR A 653 20.26 28.80 -19.46
N ASP A 654 21.51 28.40 -19.20
CA ASP A 654 22.30 29.01 -18.13
C ASP A 654 23.55 29.76 -18.65
N ARG A 655 23.56 31.08 -18.49
CA ARG A 655 24.69 31.95 -18.85
C ARG A 655 25.81 31.94 -17.78
N TRP A 656 25.61 31.23 -16.65
CA TRP A 656 26.47 31.31 -15.46
C TRP A 656 26.74 29.94 -14.82
N CYS A 657 27.52 29.07 -15.46
CA CYS A 657 28.15 27.99 -14.71
C CYS A 657 29.38 27.40 -15.41
N TYR A 658 30.58 27.85 -15.01
CA TYR A 658 31.86 27.27 -15.44
C TYR A 658 31.96 25.76 -15.10
N ASP A 659 31.35 25.31 -14.00
CA ASP A 659 31.37 23.89 -13.57
C ASP A 659 30.52 22.95 -14.45
N LYS A 660 29.73 23.48 -15.41
CA LYS A 660 28.80 22.71 -16.25
C LYS A 660 29.23 22.62 -17.73
N MET A 661 30.31 23.31 -18.10
CA MET A 661 30.85 23.30 -19.47
C MET A 661 31.40 21.93 -19.87
N THR A 662 31.88 21.14 -18.90
CA THR A 662 32.35 19.77 -19.15
C THR A 662 31.22 18.84 -19.57
N ALA A 663 30.07 18.85 -18.89
CA ALA A 663 28.92 18.01 -19.24
C ALA A 663 28.29 18.41 -20.59
N LEU A 664 28.27 19.73 -20.87
CA LEU A 664 27.90 20.27 -22.18
C LEU A 664 28.85 19.77 -23.27
N TYR A 665 30.17 19.90 -23.06
CA TYR A 665 31.18 19.43 -24.01
C TYR A 665 31.11 17.92 -24.22
N GLU A 666 30.98 17.13 -23.15
CA GLU A 666 30.84 15.67 -23.24
C GLU A 666 29.59 15.27 -24.01
N SER A 667 28.46 15.94 -23.79
CA SER A 667 27.23 15.71 -24.55
C SER A 667 27.42 16.06 -26.02
N LEU A 668 28.03 17.22 -26.33
CA LEU A 668 28.26 17.67 -27.71
C LEU A 668 29.30 16.81 -28.46
N ASP A 669 30.38 16.40 -27.80
CA ASP A 669 31.38 15.45 -28.32
C ASP A 669 30.77 14.06 -28.54
N PHE A 670 29.97 13.60 -27.58
CA PHE A 670 29.24 12.34 -27.72
C PHE A 670 28.33 12.33 -28.93
N LEU A 671 27.74 13.49 -29.24
CA LEU A 671 26.83 13.68 -30.37
C LEU A 671 27.53 14.02 -31.70
N ASP A 672 28.87 14.14 -31.73
CA ASP A 672 29.65 14.66 -32.86
C ASP A 672 29.18 16.05 -33.36
N CYS A 673 28.67 16.85 -32.43
CA CYS A 673 28.06 18.16 -32.68
C CYS A 673 28.99 19.34 -32.37
N LEU A 674 30.28 19.10 -32.13
CA LEU A 674 31.25 20.14 -31.76
C LEU A 674 31.42 21.23 -32.83
N ARG A 675 31.04 20.94 -34.07
CA ARG A 675 31.10 21.86 -35.22
C ARG A 675 29.75 22.48 -35.58
N ILE A 676 28.68 22.06 -34.92
CA ILE A 676 27.33 22.60 -35.15
C ILE A 676 27.23 23.94 -34.42
N PRO A 677 26.65 24.98 -35.04
CA PRO A 677 26.51 26.28 -34.41
C PRO A 677 25.74 26.16 -33.09
N LEU A 678 26.37 26.58 -31.98
CA LEU A 678 25.68 26.77 -30.70
C LEU A 678 24.93 28.09 -30.77
N LYS A 679 23.61 28.04 -30.58
CA LYS A 679 22.77 29.23 -30.45
C LYS A 679 22.11 29.20 -29.08
N ILE A 680 22.50 30.16 -28.24
CA ILE A 680 21.92 30.39 -26.92
C ILE A 680 20.50 30.97 -27.09
N THR A 681 20.32 31.81 -28.12
CA THR A 681 19.05 32.45 -28.55
C THR A 681 19.14 32.79 -30.04
N GLU A 682 18.03 33.13 -30.69
CA GLU A 682 18.01 33.58 -32.10
C GLU A 682 18.94 34.80 -32.36
N ASN A 683 19.24 35.58 -31.31
CA ASN A 683 20.12 36.76 -31.30
C ASN A 683 21.57 36.50 -30.92
N SER A 684 21.89 35.34 -30.36
CA SER A 684 23.30 35.01 -30.13
C SER A 684 23.93 34.72 -31.47
N ALA A 685 25.05 35.40 -31.78
CA ALA A 685 25.93 34.96 -32.84
C ALA A 685 26.14 33.45 -32.69
N ALA A 686 26.08 32.69 -33.77
CA ALA A 686 26.46 31.29 -33.73
C ALA A 686 27.89 31.22 -33.21
N VAL A 687 28.08 30.68 -32.00
CA VAL A 687 29.39 30.54 -31.37
C VAL A 687 29.86 29.12 -31.61
N SER A 688 31.11 28.94 -31.98
CA SER A 688 31.69 27.59 -32.02
C SER A 688 31.86 27.07 -30.59
N VAL A 689 31.73 25.75 -30.37
CA VAL A 689 31.97 25.16 -29.04
C VAL A 689 33.36 25.52 -28.52
N GLU A 690 34.34 25.66 -29.42
CA GLU A 690 35.71 26.11 -29.13
C GLU A 690 35.82 27.57 -28.67
N GLU A 691 34.95 28.47 -29.13
CA GLU A 691 34.89 29.87 -28.66
C GLU A 691 34.19 30.00 -27.32
N LEU A 692 33.22 29.13 -27.03
CA LEU A 692 32.52 29.11 -25.74
C LEU A 692 33.40 28.56 -24.61
N LEU A 693 34.36 27.69 -24.94
CA LEU A 693 35.32 27.07 -24.01
C LEU A 693 36.59 27.90 -23.72
N LYS A 694 36.76 29.06 -24.38
CA LYS A 694 37.82 30.04 -24.10
C LYS A 694 37.34 31.08 -23.10
#